data_AF-A0A6A7G6Z2-F1
#
_entry.id   AF-A0A6A7G6Z2-F1
#
_cell.length_a   1.000
_cell.length_b   1.000
_cell.length_c   1.000
_cell.angle_alpha   90.00
_cell.angle_beta   90.00
_cell.angle_gamma   90.00
#
_symmetry.space_group_name_H-M   'P 1'
#
loop_
_entity.id
_entity.type
_entity.pdbx_description
1 polymer ?
#
loop_
_entity_poly.entity_id
_entity_poly.type
_entity_poly.pdbx_seq_one_letter_code
_entity_poly.pdbx_strand_id
1 'polypeptide(L)'
;TLVVLDRAQLERISNSVWKVDETGPSDLNARQEKGPAVPVLSEQHSRAIVLARLISLLRVQPEGNAVRPNVLELLTELLNRRIYLKLPASTDRSILESLSNIVCGFGECFHDGKIVDLGTHLKSLNSPLTFVDDFSNSSKALFRSGISASTGIAAVEVHTAQTLIDASVLVSALSCERFHANTQSFDPTRMHEQRPDIGVVRVCSDLLVILRESRLANSTSTARSEALELIPFYHGPARQIVKQTRLSTIVELNAAPESLNVKSARSEGFVISLKNLSNSLYLLSIASLKRCKLLFSETGEDNNTLNRLQRLCGNLDNAIKQSEDTPIRQAFLVREVIRVTCILLSVEAVLASRDLKNQQIAKIKEVTDKQLEKELKSRQFSKNNSDGKPLNDKQKRKKAKDAEKRRIAVETKSKLGVGKQSGIFLSMVEELSSNWPNSSQELLDLFIANPFCLLKIYQPSFGRKLTEIIEVHQSFRAPRLPKGTRDSTPEMMIVREKAFRDITDVFHRHGAVGIDTPVFELKETLTGKYGEDSKLIFDLADQGGESLGLRYDLTVPFARYVAMNREGNIKRYHLARVYRRDQPAVSKGRFREFYQCDYDIAGKYDPMIADADVLAAICEILDVLDLGGYVVKINHRMLLDAIMDISGVPTSKFRSICSSIDKLDKASWEEVKTEMVSEKGLEPKVADRIWDFAQLKDHPVTLLRRLLSSEFSVLSEHKQARKALEEMDLLFKYLECYGYLDQFSFDLSLARGLDYYTGVIFEAILTKGGGGSIAGGGRYDELVGVFSHSSIPAVGASVGIERILAILQSREKDRFKGSRKNHTQVVVGSNREGFLEERIKLCSELWKAGIAAEFLYKKNPKTQAQIDFALDMKCPLMVMLGPPLLETEQVQLKYLESNQKRNFDRSEIVPAIVRYLNGDLTGHDPDL
;
A
#
# COMPACT_ATOMS: atom_id res chain seq x y z
N THR A 1 -1.13 24.52 5.76
CA THR A 1 -0.83 23.21 5.14
C THR A 1 -1.52 22.96 3.82
N LEU A 2 -2.73 23.50 3.54
CA LEU A 2 -3.43 23.27 2.25
C LEU A 2 -3.05 24.26 1.12
N VAL A 3 -2.12 25.18 1.38
CA VAL A 3 -1.79 26.30 0.50
C VAL A 3 -0.37 26.12 -0.01
N VAL A 4 -0.18 26.16 -1.32
CA VAL A 4 1.14 26.03 -1.96
C VAL A 4 1.50 27.38 -2.58
N LEU A 5 2.39 28.12 -1.93
CA LEU A 5 2.85 29.43 -2.41
C LEU A 5 4.28 29.32 -2.96
N ASP A 6 4.56 30.00 -4.06
CA ASP A 6 5.93 30.13 -4.58
C ASP A 6 6.74 31.20 -3.82
N ARG A 7 8.04 31.28 -4.11
CA ARG A 7 8.95 32.23 -3.46
C ARG A 7 8.53 33.68 -3.65
N ALA A 8 8.05 34.08 -4.84
CA ALA A 8 7.63 35.45 -5.11
C ALA A 8 6.34 35.81 -4.36
N GLN A 9 5.42 34.86 -4.20
CA GLN A 9 4.21 35.00 -3.40
C GLN A 9 4.52 35.11 -1.89
N LEU A 10 5.50 34.33 -1.41
CA LEU A 10 5.96 34.41 -0.03
C LEU A 10 6.66 35.74 0.28
N GLU A 11 7.47 36.25 -0.64
CA GLU A 11 8.13 37.55 -0.52
C GLU A 11 7.10 38.70 -0.44
N ARG A 12 5.94 38.59 -1.13
CA ARG A 12 4.81 39.54 -0.99
C ARG A 12 4.12 39.49 0.38
N ILE A 13 4.29 38.40 1.14
CA ILE A 13 3.69 38.22 2.48
C ILE A 13 4.71 38.58 3.58
N SER A 14 6.02 38.51 3.33
CA SER A 14 7.03 38.59 4.39
C SER A 14 7.33 40.02 4.84
N ASN A 15 6.53 40.53 5.78
CA ASN A 15 6.94 41.47 6.83
C ASN A 15 6.25 41.26 8.20
N SER A 16 5.50 40.17 8.41
CA SER A 16 5.08 39.74 9.76
C SER A 16 4.88 38.21 9.79
N VAL A 17 5.71 37.54 10.61
CA VAL A 17 5.77 36.08 10.74
C VAL A 17 4.43 35.53 11.23
N TRP A 18 3.87 34.57 10.50
CA TRP A 18 2.71 33.78 10.90
C TRP A 18 3.01 33.00 12.19
N LYS A 19 2.71 33.58 13.37
CA LYS A 19 2.73 32.83 14.63
C LYS A 19 1.41 32.10 14.81
N VAL A 20 1.43 30.79 14.58
CA VAL A 20 0.35 29.87 14.95
C VAL A 20 0.47 29.60 16.46
N ASP A 21 -0.24 30.36 17.28
CA ASP A 21 -0.36 30.11 18.73
C ASP A 21 -1.56 29.18 19.04
N GLU A 22 -1.32 28.15 19.85
CA GLU A 22 -2.20 27.02 20.18
C GLU A 22 -3.31 27.37 21.20
N THR A 23 -4.16 28.37 20.93
CA THR A 23 -5.34 28.63 21.77
C THR A 23 -6.61 28.25 21.03
N GLY A 24 -7.26 27.19 21.52
CA GLY A 24 -8.50 26.63 20.98
C GLY A 24 -9.69 27.60 21.03
N PRO A 25 -10.81 27.23 20.38
CA PRO A 25 -12.00 28.08 20.30
C PRO A 25 -12.66 28.22 21.67
N SER A 26 -12.65 29.44 22.22
CA SER A 26 -13.43 29.83 23.38
C SER A 26 -14.74 30.49 22.92
N ASP A 27 -15.77 29.68 22.66
CA ASP A 27 -17.13 30.17 22.51
C ASP A 27 -17.84 30.08 23.87
N LEU A 28 -18.00 31.23 24.54
CA LEU A 28 -18.87 31.40 25.70
C LEU A 28 -19.78 32.62 25.49
N ASN A 29 -21.07 32.32 25.32
CA ASN A 29 -22.24 33.16 25.60
C ASN A 29 -22.32 34.56 24.98
N ALA A 30 -23.23 34.74 24.02
CA ALA A 30 -23.93 36.01 23.84
C ALA A 30 -25.42 35.77 23.52
N ARG A 31 -26.27 36.33 24.38
CA ARG A 31 -27.75 36.29 24.32
C ARG A 31 -28.31 37.22 23.24
N GLN A 32 -29.55 36.92 22.86
CA GLN A 32 -30.47 37.61 21.95
C GLN A 32 -30.51 39.14 22.08
N GLU A 33 -30.62 39.85 20.93
CA GLU A 33 -31.58 40.96 20.75
C GLU A 33 -31.84 41.35 19.26
N LYS A 34 -33.15 41.38 18.92
CA LYS A 34 -33.97 42.17 17.94
C LYS A 34 -33.63 42.32 16.43
N GLY A 35 -34.64 41.98 15.60
CA GLY A 35 -34.77 42.20 14.13
C GLY A 35 -34.42 40.96 13.29
N PRO A 36 -34.97 40.72 12.07
CA PRO A 36 -34.52 39.61 11.23
C PRO A 36 -33.14 39.97 10.67
N ALA A 37 -32.11 39.80 11.50
CA ALA A 37 -30.73 40.05 11.14
C ALA A 37 -30.31 39.01 10.08
N VAL A 38 -29.67 39.48 9.01
CA VAL A 38 -29.00 38.60 8.04
C VAL A 38 -28.06 37.67 8.84
N PRO A 39 -28.14 36.33 8.68
CA PRO A 39 -27.32 35.41 9.46
C PRO A 39 -25.84 35.73 9.25
N VAL A 40 -25.04 35.64 10.30
CA VAL A 40 -23.61 36.01 10.29
C VAL A 40 -22.74 34.76 10.34
N LEU A 41 -21.61 34.78 9.62
CA LEU A 41 -20.62 33.70 9.64
C LEU A 41 -19.84 33.66 10.97
N SER A 42 -19.40 32.46 11.37
CA SER A 42 -18.58 32.33 12.59
C SER A 42 -17.17 32.90 12.38
N GLU A 43 -16.45 33.16 13.46
CA GLU A 43 -15.07 33.66 13.45
C GLU A 43 -14.15 32.80 12.58
N GLN A 44 -14.26 31.47 12.68
CA GLN A 44 -13.47 30.52 11.89
C GLN A 44 -13.76 30.62 10.39
N HIS A 45 -15.03 30.73 10.02
CA HIS A 45 -15.44 30.90 8.62
C HIS A 45 -14.95 32.24 8.07
N SER A 46 -15.11 33.31 8.84
CA SER A 46 -14.64 34.64 8.49
C SER A 46 -13.13 34.63 8.21
N ARG A 47 -12.35 34.05 9.13
CA ARG A 47 -10.90 33.88 8.98
C ARG A 47 -10.53 33.07 7.73
N ALA A 48 -11.22 31.95 7.49
CA ALA A 48 -10.96 31.09 6.34
C ALA A 48 -11.26 31.79 5.00
N ILE A 49 -12.31 32.61 4.95
CA ILE A 49 -12.68 33.40 3.77
C ILE A 49 -11.65 34.49 3.48
N VAL A 50 -11.19 35.21 4.52
CA VAL A 50 -10.12 36.21 4.40
C VAL A 50 -8.85 35.56 3.85
N LEU A 51 -8.48 34.39 4.37
CA LEU A 51 -7.32 33.63 3.90
C LEU A 51 -7.47 33.15 2.45
N ALA A 52 -8.60 32.50 2.12
CA ALA A 52 -8.88 32.06 0.76
C ALA A 52 -8.85 33.21 -0.23
N ARG A 53 -9.36 34.39 0.18
CA ARG A 53 -9.30 35.59 -0.66
C ARG A 53 -7.88 36.09 -0.85
N LEU A 54 -7.09 36.21 0.22
CA LEU A 54 -5.69 36.62 0.15
C LEU A 54 -4.89 35.74 -0.82
N ILE A 55 -5.05 34.42 -0.72
CA ILE A 55 -4.36 33.45 -1.60
C ILE A 55 -4.78 33.64 -3.05
N SER A 56 -6.08 33.78 -3.31
CA SER A 56 -6.60 34.00 -4.66
C SER A 56 -6.01 35.28 -5.27
N LEU A 57 -5.96 36.39 -4.50
CA LEU A 57 -5.40 37.66 -4.97
C LEU A 57 -3.89 37.58 -5.27
N LEU A 58 -3.13 36.79 -4.51
CA LEU A 58 -1.68 36.61 -4.72
C LEU A 58 -1.34 35.90 -6.04
N ARG A 59 -2.32 35.23 -6.65
CA ARG A 59 -2.18 34.46 -7.91
C ARG A 59 -2.51 35.25 -9.17
N VAL A 60 -2.98 36.49 -9.03
CA VAL A 60 -3.21 37.38 -10.17
C VAL A 60 -1.87 37.77 -10.78
N GLN A 61 -1.71 37.59 -12.10
CA GLN A 61 -0.49 38.00 -12.79
C GLN A 61 -0.29 39.53 -12.74
N PRO A 62 0.96 40.04 -12.74
CA PRO A 62 1.26 41.45 -12.53
C PRO A 62 0.81 42.40 -13.65
N GLU A 63 0.33 41.88 -14.78
CA GLU A 63 -0.05 42.69 -15.93
C GLU A 63 -1.27 43.56 -15.59
N GLY A 64 -0.99 44.81 -15.23
CA GLY A 64 -1.99 45.85 -15.01
C GLY A 64 -2.48 46.01 -13.57
N ASN A 65 -1.59 46.10 -12.57
CA ASN A 65 -1.78 46.81 -11.28
C ASN A 65 -3.17 46.65 -10.58
N ALA A 66 -3.85 45.51 -10.72
CA ALA A 66 -5.28 45.44 -10.38
C ALA A 66 -5.54 45.38 -8.86
N VAL A 67 -4.56 44.91 -8.07
CA VAL A 67 -4.65 44.79 -6.61
C VAL A 67 -3.42 45.44 -5.98
N ARG A 68 -3.62 46.51 -5.20
CA ARG A 68 -2.53 47.25 -4.54
C ARG A 68 -1.90 46.41 -3.41
N PRO A 69 -0.56 46.46 -3.20
CA PRO A 69 0.13 45.75 -2.11
C PRO A 69 -0.51 45.97 -0.73
N ASN A 70 -0.98 47.19 -0.48
CA ASN A 70 -1.63 47.63 0.75
C ASN A 70 -2.88 46.79 1.11
N VAL A 71 -3.60 46.28 0.10
CA VAL A 71 -4.75 45.38 0.31
C VAL A 71 -4.30 44.04 0.85
N LEU A 72 -3.19 43.50 0.32
CA LEU A 72 -2.62 42.22 0.74
C LEU A 72 -2.05 42.33 2.16
N GLU A 73 -1.36 43.43 2.44
CA GLU A 73 -0.85 43.77 3.78
C GLU A 73 -1.98 43.85 4.81
N LEU A 74 -3.09 44.54 4.48
CA LEU A 74 -4.24 44.67 5.37
C LEU A 74 -4.87 43.31 5.69
N LEU A 75 -5.15 42.48 4.68
CA LEU A 75 -5.72 41.14 4.91
C LEU A 75 -4.77 40.25 5.71
N THR A 76 -3.47 40.34 5.46
CA THR A 76 -2.44 39.60 6.20
C THR A 76 -2.40 40.02 7.67
N GLU A 77 -2.47 41.31 7.94
CA GLU A 77 -2.44 41.81 9.32
C GLU A 77 -3.74 41.47 10.09
N LEU A 78 -4.91 41.52 9.43
CA LEU A 78 -6.17 41.04 10.03
C LEU A 78 -6.06 39.57 10.46
N LEU A 79 -5.44 38.73 9.63
CA LEU A 79 -5.18 37.33 9.94
C LEU A 79 -4.17 37.17 11.08
N ASN A 80 -3.07 37.92 11.06
CA ASN A 80 -2.02 37.84 12.08
C ASN A 80 -2.50 38.33 13.45
N ARG A 81 -3.31 39.39 13.49
CA ARG A 81 -3.91 39.93 14.73
C ARG A 81 -5.17 39.19 15.20
N ARG A 82 -5.61 38.16 14.48
CA ARG A 82 -6.83 37.39 14.79
C ARG A 82 -8.08 38.27 14.88
N ILE A 83 -8.18 39.25 13.99
CA ILE A 83 -9.37 40.09 13.88
C ILE A 83 -10.39 39.35 13.00
N TYR A 84 -11.53 39.00 13.59
CA TYR A 84 -12.58 38.24 12.91
C TYR A 84 -13.64 39.19 12.37
N LEU A 85 -13.83 39.22 11.06
CA LEU A 85 -14.75 40.15 10.42
C LEU A 85 -16.20 39.66 10.53
N LYS A 86 -17.15 40.59 10.70
CA LYS A 86 -18.58 40.29 10.62
C LYS A 86 -18.99 40.20 9.14
N LEU A 87 -19.07 38.97 8.63
CA LEU A 87 -19.45 38.69 7.25
C LEU A 87 -20.85 38.06 7.16
N PRO A 88 -21.70 38.45 6.19
CA PRO A 88 -23.02 37.87 6.03
C PRO A 88 -22.93 36.43 5.53
N ALA A 89 -23.79 35.52 6.00
CA ALA A 89 -23.93 34.18 5.44
C ALA A 89 -24.88 34.22 4.23
N SER A 90 -24.38 34.72 3.10
CA SER A 90 -25.13 34.97 1.87
C SER A 90 -24.41 34.35 0.66
N THR A 91 -24.51 34.96 -0.52
CA THR A 91 -23.80 34.55 -1.74
C THR A 91 -22.33 34.94 -1.69
N ASP A 92 -21.47 34.26 -2.47
CA ASP A 92 -20.05 34.64 -2.64
C ASP A 92 -19.90 36.14 -2.94
N ARG A 93 -20.69 36.66 -3.90
CA ARG A 93 -20.65 38.07 -4.28
C ARG A 93 -20.95 39.01 -3.10
N SER A 94 -21.96 38.71 -2.29
CA SER A 94 -22.35 39.53 -1.14
C SER A 94 -21.27 39.50 -0.05
N ILE A 95 -20.69 38.33 0.22
CA ILE A 95 -19.60 38.18 1.20
C ILE A 95 -18.36 38.96 0.77
N LEU A 96 -17.97 38.81 -0.50
CA LEU A 96 -16.80 39.49 -1.04
C LEU A 96 -17.00 40.99 -1.20
N GLU A 97 -18.25 41.44 -1.39
CA GLU A 97 -18.61 42.85 -1.33
C GLU A 97 -18.48 43.42 0.08
N SER A 98 -18.95 42.71 1.12
CA SER A 98 -18.71 43.10 2.51
C SER A 98 -17.21 43.17 2.83
N LEU A 99 -16.43 42.19 2.36
CA LEU A 99 -14.98 42.20 2.53
C LEU A 99 -14.31 43.37 1.77
N SER A 100 -14.80 43.71 0.58
CA SER A 100 -14.34 44.88 -0.19
C SER A 100 -14.62 46.19 0.53
N ASN A 101 -15.76 46.31 1.23
CA ASN A 101 -16.09 47.50 2.01
C ASN A 101 -15.20 47.62 3.25
N ILE A 102 -14.89 46.48 3.89
CA ILE A 102 -13.99 46.39 5.04
C ILE A 102 -12.57 46.88 4.69
N VAL A 103 -12.07 46.51 3.51
CA VAL A 103 -10.77 47.01 3.02
C VAL A 103 -10.76 48.54 2.84
N CYS A 104 -11.92 49.13 2.52
CA CYS A 104 -12.12 50.57 2.42
C CYS A 104 -12.43 51.25 3.78
N GLY A 105 -12.35 50.54 4.90
CA GLY A 105 -12.61 51.10 6.24
C GLY A 105 -14.04 51.00 6.75
N PHE A 106 -14.92 50.32 6.03
CA PHE A 106 -16.34 50.20 6.40
C PHE A 106 -16.68 48.77 6.79
N GLY A 107 -16.95 48.53 8.08
CA GLY A 107 -17.45 47.23 8.54
C GLY A 107 -17.24 46.99 10.03
N GLU A 108 -17.70 45.83 10.47
CA GLU A 108 -17.66 45.43 11.87
C GLU A 108 -16.81 44.16 12.05
N CYS A 109 -16.30 43.95 13.25
CA CYS A 109 -15.55 42.75 13.64
C CYS A 109 -16.01 42.22 15.00
N PHE A 110 -15.68 40.97 15.28
CA PHE A 110 -15.90 40.34 16.58
C PHE A 110 -14.72 40.61 17.50
N HIS A 111 -15.02 41.07 18.72
CA HIS A 111 -14.07 41.28 19.80
C HIS A 111 -14.74 40.96 21.14
N ASP A 112 -14.16 40.04 21.92
CA ASP A 112 -14.68 39.58 23.22
C ASP A 112 -16.18 39.24 23.22
N GLY A 113 -16.63 38.52 22.18
CA GLY A 113 -18.04 38.11 22.03
C GLY A 113 -19.00 39.25 21.65
N LYS A 114 -18.49 40.44 21.34
CA LYS A 114 -19.26 41.60 20.90
C LYS A 114 -18.91 42.00 19.47
N ILE A 115 -19.86 42.64 18.80
CA ILE A 115 -19.65 43.24 17.49
C ILE A 115 -19.22 44.69 17.71
N VAL A 116 -18.07 45.06 17.14
CA VAL A 116 -17.50 46.41 17.23
C VAL A 116 -17.15 46.94 15.85
N ASP A 117 -17.19 48.27 15.69
CA ASP A 117 -16.73 48.94 14.48
C ASP A 117 -15.23 48.67 14.25
N LEU A 118 -14.88 48.20 13.06
CA LEU A 118 -13.52 47.77 12.74
C LEU A 118 -12.53 48.93 12.79
N GLY A 119 -12.91 50.11 12.27
CA GLY A 119 -12.04 51.28 12.26
C GLY A 119 -11.71 51.77 13.66
N THR A 120 -12.70 51.78 14.54
CA THR A 120 -12.56 52.14 15.95
C THR A 120 -11.70 51.10 16.69
N HIS A 121 -11.93 49.81 16.43
CA HIS A 121 -11.15 48.74 17.05
C HIS A 121 -9.67 48.78 16.61
N LEU A 122 -9.38 48.97 15.32
CA LEU A 122 -8.02 49.10 14.82
C LEU A 122 -7.27 50.30 15.41
N LYS A 123 -7.97 51.43 15.61
CA LYS A 123 -7.41 52.61 16.31
C LYS A 123 -7.08 52.29 17.77
N SER A 124 -7.93 51.54 18.47
CA SER A 124 -7.70 51.13 19.87
C SER A 124 -6.47 50.23 20.04
N LEU A 125 -6.08 49.49 18.98
CA LEU A 125 -4.91 48.62 18.96
C LEU A 125 -3.61 49.32 18.56
N ASN A 126 -3.59 50.66 18.43
CA ASN A 126 -2.48 51.45 17.86
C ASN A 126 -1.95 50.83 16.55
N SER A 127 -2.87 50.33 15.71
CA SER A 127 -2.48 49.59 14.51
C SER A 127 -1.91 50.53 13.43
N PRO A 128 -0.78 50.19 12.78
CA PRO A 128 -0.25 50.95 11.64
C PRO A 128 -1.07 50.72 10.34
N LEU A 129 -2.17 49.96 10.40
CA LEU A 129 -3.00 49.61 9.25
C LEU A 129 -3.70 50.84 8.65
N THR A 130 -3.39 51.14 7.39
CA THR A 130 -4.12 52.13 6.59
C THR A 130 -5.17 51.44 5.73
N PHE A 131 -6.42 51.90 5.81
CA PHE A 131 -7.45 51.53 4.85
C PHE A 131 -7.11 52.07 3.45
N VAL A 132 -7.72 51.49 2.41
CA VAL A 132 -7.43 51.89 1.03
C VAL A 132 -8.41 52.97 0.58
N ASP A 133 -7.96 54.23 0.56
CA ASP A 133 -8.80 55.40 0.26
C ASP A 133 -9.23 55.48 -1.23
N ASP A 134 -8.44 54.92 -2.15
CA ASP A 134 -8.67 55.00 -3.60
C ASP A 134 -8.73 53.60 -4.25
N PHE A 135 -9.84 52.90 -4.02
CA PHE A 135 -10.08 51.56 -4.56
C PHE A 135 -10.90 51.62 -5.86
N SER A 136 -10.21 51.52 -7.01
CA SER A 136 -10.80 51.66 -8.36
C SER A 136 -11.98 50.71 -8.60
N ASN A 137 -12.90 51.07 -9.50
CA ASN A 137 -14.05 50.21 -9.85
C ASN A 137 -13.60 48.86 -10.44
N SER A 138 -12.52 48.84 -11.21
CA SER A 138 -11.94 47.60 -11.75
C SER A 138 -11.34 46.72 -10.66
N SER A 139 -10.65 47.32 -9.68
CA SER A 139 -10.13 46.62 -8.49
C SER A 139 -11.25 46.06 -7.62
N LYS A 140 -12.34 46.82 -7.42
CA LYS A 140 -13.56 46.36 -6.73
C LYS A 140 -14.21 45.19 -7.45
N ALA A 141 -14.33 45.26 -8.78
CA ALA A 141 -14.92 44.19 -9.58
C ALA A 141 -14.09 42.90 -9.49
N LEU A 142 -12.76 42.99 -9.64
CA LEU A 142 -11.86 41.86 -9.45
C LEU A 142 -11.95 41.32 -8.03
N PHE A 143 -11.97 42.18 -7.01
CA PHE A 143 -12.07 41.81 -5.59
C PHE A 143 -13.37 41.05 -5.26
N ARG A 144 -14.47 41.36 -5.95
CA ARG A 144 -15.79 40.73 -5.76
C ARG A 144 -15.99 39.47 -6.61
N SER A 145 -15.04 39.14 -7.48
CA SER A 145 -15.13 38.00 -8.42
C SER A 145 -14.67 36.68 -7.79
N GLY A 146 -15.13 35.56 -8.36
CA GLY A 146 -14.72 34.20 -7.97
C GLY A 146 -15.48 33.61 -6.79
N ILE A 147 -14.99 32.45 -6.33
CA ILE A 147 -15.65 31.58 -5.35
C ILE A 147 -14.84 31.43 -4.05
N SER A 148 -14.03 32.44 -3.71
CA SER A 148 -13.13 32.36 -2.56
C SER A 148 -13.88 32.27 -1.22
N ALA A 149 -15.12 32.78 -1.14
CA ALA A 149 -15.88 32.66 0.10
C ALA A 149 -16.41 31.23 0.30
N SER A 150 -16.99 30.62 -0.75
CA SER A 150 -17.41 29.22 -0.72
C SER A 150 -16.24 28.26 -0.54
N THR A 151 -15.10 28.53 -1.15
CA THR A 151 -13.87 27.73 -0.98
C THR A 151 -13.35 27.80 0.46
N GLY A 152 -13.36 29.00 1.08
CA GLY A 152 -12.98 29.19 2.47
C GLY A 152 -13.90 28.44 3.44
N ILE A 153 -15.21 28.48 3.22
CA ILE A 153 -16.19 27.71 4.01
C ILE A 153 -15.96 26.22 3.82
N ALA A 154 -15.88 25.75 2.57
CA ALA A 154 -15.64 24.35 2.25
C ALA A 154 -14.35 23.81 2.87
N ALA A 155 -13.28 24.61 2.96
CA ALA A 155 -12.03 24.19 3.60
C ALA A 155 -12.22 23.85 5.09
N VAL A 156 -12.98 24.67 5.81
CA VAL A 156 -13.33 24.42 7.22
C VAL A 156 -14.20 23.18 7.34
N GLU A 157 -15.22 23.05 6.49
CA GLU A 157 -16.17 21.95 6.55
C GLU A 157 -15.56 20.61 6.13
N VAL A 158 -14.71 20.58 5.10
CA VAL A 158 -13.99 19.36 4.68
C VAL A 158 -13.01 18.90 5.76
N HIS A 159 -12.32 19.83 6.43
CA HIS A 159 -11.48 19.49 7.57
C HIS A 159 -12.31 18.93 8.73
N THR A 160 -13.45 19.57 9.04
CA THR A 160 -14.37 19.11 10.08
C THR A 160 -14.95 17.72 9.76
N ALA A 161 -15.30 17.47 8.50
CA ALA A 161 -15.78 16.18 8.02
C ALA A 161 -14.73 15.07 8.19
N GLN A 162 -13.45 15.36 7.91
CA GLN A 162 -12.35 14.42 8.10
C GLN A 162 -12.28 13.96 9.57
N THR A 163 -12.30 14.91 10.49
CA THR A 163 -12.28 14.66 11.94
C THR A 163 -13.55 13.94 12.42
N LEU A 164 -14.70 14.32 11.87
CA LEU A 164 -15.99 13.71 12.16
C LEU A 164 -16.04 12.22 11.78
N ILE A 165 -15.50 11.85 10.62
CA ILE A 165 -15.46 10.45 10.15
C ILE A 165 -14.59 9.60 11.09
N ASP A 166 -13.46 10.13 11.58
CA ASP A 166 -12.63 9.40 12.53
C ASP A 166 -13.32 9.26 13.89
N ALA A 167 -14.00 10.32 14.35
CA ALA A 167 -14.85 10.25 15.55
C ALA A 167 -15.99 9.23 15.39
N SER A 168 -16.62 9.16 14.22
CA SER A 168 -17.76 8.26 13.99
C SER A 168 -17.37 6.78 14.02
N VAL A 169 -16.14 6.44 13.60
CA VAL A 169 -15.60 5.08 13.76
C VAL A 169 -15.46 4.72 15.25
N LEU A 170 -14.96 5.63 16.08
CA LEU A 170 -14.83 5.43 17.54
C LEU A 170 -16.19 5.27 18.21
N VAL A 171 -17.17 6.11 17.86
CA VAL A 171 -18.55 5.99 18.34
C VAL A 171 -19.18 4.67 17.92
N SER A 172 -18.99 4.28 16.66
CA SER A 172 -19.47 2.99 16.15
C SER A 172 -18.86 1.80 16.89
N ALA A 173 -17.58 1.90 17.30
CA ALA A 173 -16.93 0.88 18.11
C ALA A 173 -17.55 0.75 19.50
N LEU A 174 -17.95 1.85 20.17
CA LEU A 174 -18.71 1.76 21.44
C LEU A 174 -20.04 1.03 21.25
N SER A 175 -20.75 1.31 20.14
CA SER A 175 -21.97 0.57 19.79
C SER A 175 -21.67 -0.92 19.54
N CYS A 176 -20.56 -1.27 18.89
CA CYS A 176 -20.12 -2.65 18.72
C CYS A 176 -19.81 -3.35 20.05
N GLU A 177 -19.15 -2.67 20.99
CA GLU A 177 -18.89 -3.19 22.34
C GLU A 177 -20.21 -3.47 23.08
N ARG A 178 -21.14 -2.52 23.03
CA ARG A 178 -22.44 -2.60 23.70
C ARG A 178 -23.32 -3.76 23.21
N PHE A 179 -23.29 -4.03 21.92
CA PHE A 179 -24.11 -5.08 21.31
C PHE A 179 -23.33 -6.37 21.02
N HIS A 180 -22.12 -6.51 21.57
CA HIS A 180 -21.30 -7.71 21.42
C HIS A 180 -21.05 -8.08 19.96
N ALA A 181 -20.72 -7.11 19.11
CA ALA A 181 -20.59 -7.32 17.66
C ALA A 181 -19.60 -8.46 17.31
N ASN A 182 -19.88 -9.15 16.20
CA ASN A 182 -18.98 -10.16 15.65
C ASN A 182 -17.84 -9.49 14.88
N THR A 183 -16.63 -9.53 15.43
CA THR A 183 -15.42 -8.95 14.82
C THR A 183 -14.97 -9.69 13.55
N GLN A 184 -15.38 -10.95 13.34
CA GLN A 184 -15.09 -11.67 12.09
C GLN A 184 -15.73 -11.00 10.86
N SER A 185 -16.83 -10.26 11.06
CA SER A 185 -17.46 -9.46 10.01
C SER A 185 -16.57 -8.28 9.56
N PHE A 186 -15.54 -7.94 10.34
CA PHE A 186 -14.58 -6.87 10.04
C PHE A 186 -13.22 -7.41 9.56
N ASP A 187 -13.13 -8.67 9.11
CA ASP A 187 -11.88 -9.21 8.56
C ASP A 187 -11.48 -8.46 7.26
N PRO A 188 -10.36 -7.70 7.26
CA PRO A 188 -9.94 -6.92 6.10
C PRO A 188 -9.51 -7.80 4.93
N THR A 189 -9.06 -9.03 5.18
CA THR A 189 -8.61 -9.96 4.13
C THR A 189 -9.81 -10.50 3.39
N ARG A 190 -10.79 -11.04 4.13
CA ARG A 190 -12.06 -11.50 3.56
C ARG A 190 -12.77 -10.36 2.81
N MET A 191 -12.79 -9.17 3.38
CA MET A 191 -13.41 -8.01 2.72
C MET A 191 -12.66 -7.61 1.46
N HIS A 192 -11.33 -7.61 1.46
CA HIS A 192 -10.56 -7.31 0.26
C HIS A 192 -10.81 -8.33 -0.87
N GLU A 193 -11.02 -9.60 -0.54
CA GLU A 193 -11.35 -10.65 -1.51
C GLU A 193 -12.78 -10.53 -2.06
N GLN A 194 -13.75 -10.18 -1.21
CA GLN A 194 -15.16 -10.09 -1.61
C GLN A 194 -15.52 -8.74 -2.25
N ARG A 195 -14.97 -7.63 -1.73
CA ARG A 195 -15.21 -6.26 -2.18
C ARG A 195 -13.96 -5.40 -1.94
N PRO A 196 -13.07 -5.22 -2.95
CA PRO A 196 -11.77 -4.56 -2.78
C PRO A 196 -11.86 -3.03 -2.67
N ASP A 197 -12.74 -2.50 -1.82
CA ASP A 197 -12.80 -1.07 -1.50
C ASP A 197 -11.80 -0.73 -0.40
N ILE A 198 -10.84 0.17 -0.70
CA ILE A 198 -9.76 0.55 0.21
C ILE A 198 -10.31 1.24 1.47
N GLY A 199 -11.38 2.03 1.34
CA GLY A 199 -12.03 2.69 2.46
C GLY A 199 -12.63 1.67 3.43
N VAL A 200 -13.38 0.71 2.92
CA VAL A 200 -14.00 -0.39 3.69
C VAL A 200 -12.94 -1.21 4.40
N VAL A 201 -11.91 -1.68 3.69
CA VAL A 201 -10.80 -2.47 4.26
C VAL A 201 -10.10 -1.72 5.38
N ARG A 202 -9.92 -0.40 5.24
CA ARG A 202 -9.30 0.44 6.25
C ARG A 202 -10.19 0.61 7.49
N VAL A 203 -11.48 0.85 7.33
CA VAL A 203 -12.41 0.93 8.47
C VAL A 203 -12.51 -0.40 9.20
N CYS A 204 -12.56 -1.52 8.48
CA CYS A 204 -12.48 -2.86 9.06
C CYS A 204 -11.22 -3.04 9.93
N SER A 205 -10.07 -2.60 9.41
CA SER A 205 -8.80 -2.64 10.14
C SER A 205 -8.84 -1.77 11.40
N ASP A 206 -9.35 -0.54 11.29
CA ASP A 206 -9.49 0.39 12.41
C ASP A 206 -10.40 -0.22 13.51
N LEU A 207 -11.57 -0.75 13.14
CA LEU A 207 -12.49 -1.40 14.09
C LEU A 207 -11.86 -2.59 14.79
N LEU A 208 -11.12 -3.45 14.07
CA LEU A 208 -10.41 -4.58 14.70
C LEU A 208 -9.34 -4.12 15.68
N VAL A 209 -8.65 -3.02 15.39
CA VAL A 209 -7.67 -2.43 16.30
C VAL A 209 -8.35 -1.84 17.53
N ILE A 210 -9.47 -1.12 17.36
CA ILE A 210 -10.19 -0.50 18.47
C ILE A 210 -10.81 -1.55 19.41
N LEU A 211 -11.46 -2.56 18.84
CA LEU A 211 -12.15 -3.63 19.57
C LEU A 211 -11.19 -4.73 20.09
N ARG A 212 -9.89 -4.56 19.88
CA ARG A 212 -8.88 -5.54 20.29
C ARG A 212 -8.90 -5.71 21.81
N GLU A 213 -8.73 -6.96 22.25
CA GLU A 213 -8.80 -7.36 23.68
C GLU A 213 -10.16 -7.13 24.34
N SER A 214 -11.18 -6.71 23.58
CA SER A 214 -12.56 -6.68 24.07
C SER A 214 -12.99 -8.08 24.46
N ARG A 215 -13.54 -8.20 25.67
CA ARG A 215 -14.18 -9.42 26.18
C ARG A 215 -15.70 -9.38 26.02
N LEU A 216 -16.22 -8.28 25.48
CA LEU A 216 -17.63 -8.08 25.18
C LEU A 216 -17.93 -8.42 23.71
N ALA A 217 -17.07 -8.01 22.78
CA ALA A 217 -17.15 -8.39 21.38
C ALA A 217 -16.98 -9.92 21.21
N ASN A 218 -17.70 -10.53 20.28
CA ASN A 218 -17.73 -11.99 20.04
C ASN A 218 -18.26 -12.87 21.19
N SER A 219 -19.04 -12.32 22.14
CA SER A 219 -19.66 -13.13 23.20
C SER A 219 -20.84 -13.98 22.68
N THR A 220 -21.29 -14.99 23.43
CA THR A 220 -22.38 -15.90 23.03
C THR A 220 -23.73 -15.22 22.79
N SER A 221 -23.90 -13.96 23.22
CA SER A 221 -25.06 -13.10 22.96
C SER A 221 -24.76 -12.06 21.86
N THR A 222 -23.96 -12.40 20.85
CA THR A 222 -23.68 -11.53 19.69
C THR A 222 -24.98 -11.13 19.00
N ALA A 223 -25.31 -9.84 19.01
CA ALA A 223 -26.43 -9.31 18.23
C ALA A 223 -26.05 -9.30 16.74
N ARG A 224 -26.73 -10.12 15.92
CA ARG A 224 -26.69 -9.98 14.46
C ARG A 224 -27.57 -8.80 14.07
N SER A 225 -26.95 -7.65 13.87
CA SER A 225 -27.64 -6.44 13.44
C SER A 225 -26.95 -5.85 12.22
N GLU A 226 -27.74 -5.63 11.18
CA GLU A 226 -27.30 -4.95 9.95
C GLU A 226 -26.65 -3.60 10.26
N ALA A 227 -27.12 -2.89 11.30
CA ALA A 227 -26.57 -1.58 11.68
C ALA A 227 -25.12 -1.62 12.17
N LEU A 228 -24.66 -2.79 12.65
CA LEU A 228 -23.29 -3.02 13.11
C LEU A 228 -22.44 -3.62 11.99
N GLU A 229 -22.96 -4.60 11.27
CA GLU A 229 -22.23 -5.26 10.18
C GLU A 229 -21.95 -4.30 9.01
N LEU A 230 -22.85 -3.34 8.76
CA LEU A 230 -22.69 -2.39 7.67
C LEU A 230 -21.82 -1.17 7.98
N ILE A 231 -21.28 -1.03 9.20
CA ILE A 231 -20.43 0.12 9.59
C ILE A 231 -19.34 0.41 8.54
N PRO A 232 -18.54 -0.56 8.08
CA PRO A 232 -17.47 -0.30 7.10
C PRO A 232 -17.97 0.24 5.76
N PHE A 233 -19.18 -0.14 5.34
CA PHE A 233 -19.75 0.23 4.04
C PHE A 233 -20.31 1.65 3.99
N TYR A 234 -20.58 2.26 5.14
CA TYR A 234 -20.93 3.68 5.23
C TYR A 234 -19.68 4.54 5.45
N HIS A 235 -18.80 4.12 6.37
CA HIS A 235 -17.62 4.89 6.76
C HIS A 235 -16.49 4.85 5.71
N GLY A 236 -16.34 3.72 5.02
CA GLY A 236 -15.30 3.51 4.01
C GLY A 236 -15.44 4.50 2.84
N PRO A 237 -16.60 4.53 2.14
CA PRO A 237 -16.86 5.51 1.09
C PRO A 237 -16.77 6.96 1.57
N ALA A 238 -17.31 7.28 2.75
CA ALA A 238 -17.19 8.63 3.33
C ALA A 238 -15.74 9.08 3.49
N ARG A 239 -14.87 8.17 3.95
CA ARG A 239 -13.44 8.43 4.09
C ARG A 239 -12.73 8.64 2.75
N GLN A 240 -13.17 8.01 1.67
CA GLN A 240 -12.58 8.23 0.34
C GLN A 240 -13.08 9.54 -0.27
N ILE A 241 -14.38 9.80 -0.18
CA ILE A 241 -15.01 11.00 -0.72
C ILE A 241 -14.45 12.25 -0.03
N VAL A 242 -14.29 12.26 1.31
CA VAL A 242 -13.70 13.43 2.00
C VAL A 242 -12.26 13.72 1.55
N LYS A 243 -11.47 12.68 1.23
CA LYS A 243 -10.11 12.85 0.68
C LYS A 243 -10.13 13.43 -0.72
N GLN A 244 -11.02 12.92 -1.58
CA GLN A 244 -11.18 13.46 -2.93
C GLN A 244 -11.65 14.92 -2.89
N THR A 245 -12.66 15.22 -2.06
CA THR A 245 -13.15 16.60 -1.88
C THR A 245 -12.08 17.49 -1.30
N ARG A 246 -11.24 17.01 -0.37
CA ARG A 246 -10.07 17.76 0.10
C ARG A 246 -9.10 18.12 -1.02
N LEU A 247 -8.79 17.19 -1.93
CA LEU A 247 -7.94 17.49 -3.09
C LEU A 247 -8.59 18.55 -3.99
N SER A 248 -9.89 18.43 -4.26
CA SER A 248 -10.63 19.43 -5.03
C SER A 248 -10.64 20.80 -4.33
N THR A 249 -10.84 20.86 -3.01
CA THR A 249 -10.73 22.10 -2.23
C THR A 249 -9.33 22.69 -2.27
N ILE A 250 -8.27 21.86 -2.25
CA ILE A 250 -6.88 22.33 -2.41
C ILE A 250 -6.69 22.98 -3.79
N VAL A 251 -7.20 22.35 -4.85
CA VAL A 251 -7.12 22.92 -6.20
C VAL A 251 -7.79 24.29 -6.24
N GLU A 252 -9.03 24.41 -5.74
CA GLU A 252 -9.77 25.69 -5.73
C GLU A 252 -9.12 26.75 -4.83
N LEU A 253 -8.60 26.37 -3.65
CA LEU A 253 -7.85 27.29 -2.79
C LEU A 253 -6.61 27.86 -3.49
N ASN A 254 -6.03 27.10 -4.43
CA ASN A 254 -4.83 27.47 -5.15
C ASN A 254 -5.13 27.95 -6.59
N ALA A 255 -6.40 28.21 -6.93
CA ALA A 255 -6.80 28.76 -8.22
C ALA A 255 -6.69 30.31 -8.24
N ALA A 256 -6.36 30.87 -9.42
CA ALA A 256 -6.40 32.31 -9.64
C ALA A 256 -7.85 32.81 -9.81
N PRO A 257 -8.16 34.10 -9.53
CA PRO A 257 -9.49 34.66 -9.72
C PRO A 257 -9.85 34.64 -11.21
N GLU A 258 -11.12 34.38 -11.52
CA GLU A 258 -11.61 34.40 -12.90
C GLU A 258 -11.54 35.82 -13.49
N SER A 259 -11.11 35.94 -14.75
CA SER A 259 -11.33 37.17 -15.50
C SER A 259 -12.84 37.32 -15.78
N LEU A 260 -13.33 38.55 -15.83
CA LEU A 260 -14.76 38.90 -15.93
C LEU A 260 -15.53 38.24 -17.12
N ASN A 261 -14.84 37.57 -18.05
CA ASN A 261 -15.38 37.09 -19.33
C ASN A 261 -15.42 35.55 -19.51
N VAL A 262 -15.09 34.73 -18.50
CA VAL A 262 -15.14 33.26 -18.62
C VAL A 262 -16.13 32.67 -17.63
N LYS A 263 -17.30 32.20 -18.10
CA LYS A 263 -18.15 31.29 -17.32
C LYS A 263 -17.44 29.93 -17.24
N SER A 264 -16.92 29.55 -16.08
CA SER A 264 -16.01 28.40 -16.00
C SER A 264 -16.71 27.08 -15.69
N ALA A 265 -16.38 26.05 -16.47
CA ALA A 265 -16.63 24.65 -16.15
C ALA A 265 -15.82 24.17 -14.91
N ARG A 266 -14.98 25.03 -14.31
CA ARG A 266 -14.10 24.67 -13.17
C ARG A 266 -14.89 24.53 -11.87
N SER A 267 -15.86 25.40 -11.61
CA SER A 267 -16.67 25.33 -10.39
C SER A 267 -17.62 24.13 -10.35
N GLU A 268 -18.02 23.59 -11.50
CA GLU A 268 -18.95 22.45 -11.57
C GLU A 268 -18.35 21.17 -10.95
N GLY A 269 -17.06 20.89 -11.21
CA GLY A 269 -16.36 19.77 -10.59
C GLY A 269 -16.28 19.89 -9.06
N PHE A 270 -16.02 21.10 -8.56
CA PHE A 270 -16.00 21.37 -7.12
C PHE A 270 -17.38 21.21 -6.47
N VAL A 271 -18.43 21.72 -7.12
CA VAL A 271 -19.83 21.55 -6.70
C VAL A 271 -20.19 20.06 -6.61
N ILE A 272 -19.85 19.26 -7.63
CA ILE A 272 -20.06 17.81 -7.62
C ILE A 272 -19.32 17.15 -6.46
N SER A 273 -18.06 17.56 -6.19
CA SER A 273 -17.29 17.01 -5.09
C SER A 273 -17.90 17.33 -3.72
N LEU A 274 -18.43 18.54 -3.52
CA LEU A 274 -19.13 18.92 -2.29
C LEU A 274 -20.46 18.17 -2.15
N LYS A 275 -21.20 17.98 -3.24
CA LYS A 275 -22.45 17.21 -3.28
C LYS A 275 -22.23 15.73 -2.96
N ASN A 276 -21.15 15.15 -3.46
CA ASN A 276 -20.76 13.78 -3.12
C ASN A 276 -20.42 13.67 -1.62
N LEU A 277 -19.73 14.68 -1.07
CA LEU A 277 -19.42 14.72 0.36
C LEU A 277 -20.69 14.84 1.21
N SER A 278 -21.62 15.74 0.88
CA SER A 278 -22.87 15.92 1.61
C SER A 278 -23.71 14.63 1.60
N ASN A 279 -23.86 13.97 0.43
CA ASN A 279 -24.54 12.68 0.31
C ASN A 279 -23.87 11.59 1.16
N SER A 280 -22.53 11.51 1.13
CA SER A 280 -21.83 10.47 1.87
C SER A 280 -21.89 10.67 3.38
N LEU A 281 -21.83 11.92 3.86
CA LEU A 281 -22.01 12.25 5.27
C LEU A 281 -23.46 12.07 5.72
N TYR A 282 -24.43 12.33 4.84
CA TYR A 282 -25.83 11.99 5.11
C TYR A 282 -26.01 10.49 5.33
N LEU A 283 -25.42 9.63 4.48
CA LEU A 283 -25.44 8.18 4.72
C LEU A 283 -24.78 7.78 6.04
N LEU A 284 -23.73 8.49 6.48
CA LEU A 284 -23.12 8.32 7.79
C LEU A 284 -24.10 8.67 8.93
N SER A 285 -24.87 9.75 8.77
CA SER A 285 -25.94 10.12 9.71
C SER A 285 -27.03 9.05 9.80
N ILE A 286 -27.44 8.46 8.68
CA ILE A 286 -28.42 7.36 8.64
C ILE A 286 -27.85 6.10 9.32
N ALA A 287 -26.56 5.80 9.13
CA ALA A 287 -25.90 4.70 9.81
C ALA A 287 -25.91 4.88 11.33
N SER A 288 -25.63 6.10 11.81
CA SER A 288 -25.75 6.44 13.24
C SER A 288 -27.19 6.36 13.74
N LEU A 289 -28.17 6.85 12.97
CA LEU A 289 -29.60 6.73 13.30
C LEU A 289 -30.04 5.28 13.48
N LYS A 290 -29.57 4.37 12.60
CA LYS A 290 -29.84 2.92 12.73
C LYS A 290 -29.31 2.36 14.05
N ARG A 291 -28.14 2.81 14.53
CA ARG A 291 -27.58 2.39 15.82
C ARG A 291 -28.28 3.04 17.02
N CYS A 292 -28.66 4.32 16.92
CA CYS A 292 -29.52 4.97 17.92
C CYS A 292 -30.85 4.22 18.09
N LYS A 293 -31.50 3.79 16.99
CA LYS A 293 -32.73 2.98 17.05
C LYS A 293 -32.56 1.71 17.90
N LEU A 294 -31.43 1.02 17.75
CA LEU A 294 -31.12 -0.16 18.56
C LEU A 294 -30.95 0.19 20.04
N LEU A 295 -30.21 1.26 20.34
CA LEU A 295 -30.00 1.73 21.71
C LEU A 295 -31.33 2.09 22.38
N PHE A 296 -32.21 2.86 21.72
CA PHE A 296 -33.53 3.22 22.25
C PHE A 296 -34.47 2.01 22.45
N SER A 297 -34.35 0.97 21.61
CA SER A 297 -35.20 -0.22 21.73
C SER A 297 -34.95 -1.04 23.00
N GLU A 298 -33.74 -0.96 23.59
CA GLU A 298 -33.39 -1.70 24.81
C GLU A 298 -33.56 -0.87 26.09
N THR A 299 -33.52 0.47 26.02
CA THR A 299 -33.62 1.35 27.20
C THR A 299 -35.06 1.60 27.66
N GLY A 300 -36.07 1.32 26.82
CA GLY A 300 -37.48 1.58 27.12
C GLY A 300 -37.82 3.08 27.23
N GLU A 301 -36.97 3.96 26.72
CA GLU A 301 -37.16 5.41 26.72
C GLU A 301 -38.23 5.86 25.70
N ASP A 302 -38.76 7.08 25.91
CA ASP A 302 -39.82 7.69 25.09
C ASP A 302 -39.45 7.77 23.59
N ASN A 303 -40.32 7.24 22.74
CA ASN A 303 -40.22 7.29 21.27
C ASN A 303 -40.13 8.71 20.70
N ASN A 304 -40.48 9.75 21.49
CA ASN A 304 -40.43 11.14 21.07
C ASN A 304 -39.02 11.61 20.64
N THR A 305 -37.97 11.26 21.39
CA THR A 305 -36.58 11.66 21.06
C THR A 305 -36.13 11.02 19.74
N LEU A 306 -36.42 9.72 19.56
CA LEU A 306 -36.11 9.01 18.34
C LEU A 306 -36.86 9.59 17.13
N ASN A 307 -38.13 9.94 17.29
CA ASN A 307 -38.93 10.60 16.26
C ASN A 307 -38.34 11.96 15.86
N ARG A 308 -37.83 12.75 16.82
CA ARG A 308 -37.14 14.01 16.53
C ARG A 308 -35.84 13.80 15.74
N LEU A 309 -35.04 12.78 16.08
CA LEU A 309 -33.83 12.42 15.32
C LEU A 309 -34.17 11.99 13.88
N GLN A 310 -35.25 11.22 13.70
CA GLN A 310 -35.73 10.85 12.37
C GLN A 310 -36.19 12.07 11.56
N ARG A 311 -36.89 13.02 12.19
CA ARG A 311 -37.27 14.29 11.54
C ARG A 311 -36.06 15.12 11.13
N LEU A 312 -35.01 15.19 11.95
CA LEU A 312 -33.76 15.87 11.58
C LEU A 312 -33.15 15.26 10.31
N CYS A 313 -33.08 13.93 10.22
CA CYS A 313 -32.57 13.25 9.02
C CYS A 313 -33.49 13.45 7.80
N GLY A 314 -34.82 13.42 7.99
CA GLY A 314 -35.78 13.67 6.90
C GLY A 314 -35.73 15.10 6.36
N ASN A 315 -35.56 16.09 7.26
CA ASN A 315 -35.36 17.49 6.86
C ASN A 315 -34.05 17.65 6.07
N LEU A 316 -33.01 16.94 6.48
CA LEU A 316 -31.72 16.95 5.81
C LEU A 316 -31.80 16.33 4.40
N ASP A 317 -32.51 15.22 4.24
CA ASP A 317 -32.78 14.60 2.93
C ASP A 317 -33.49 15.55 1.97
N ASN A 318 -34.50 16.27 2.48
CA ASN A 318 -35.20 17.30 1.71
C ASN A 318 -34.25 18.45 1.32
N ALA A 319 -33.41 18.92 2.25
CA ALA A 319 -32.44 19.98 1.98
C ALA A 319 -31.42 19.57 0.90
N ILE A 320 -30.95 18.31 0.93
CA ILE A 320 -30.03 17.78 -0.08
C ILE A 320 -30.69 17.73 -1.46
N LYS A 321 -31.94 17.28 -1.55
CA LYS A 321 -32.70 17.19 -2.80
C LYS A 321 -33.05 18.55 -3.40
N GLN A 322 -33.28 19.56 -2.55
CA GLN A 322 -33.71 20.89 -2.97
C GLN A 322 -32.56 21.91 -3.10
N SER A 323 -31.34 21.55 -2.70
CA SER A 323 -30.20 22.48 -2.73
C SER A 323 -29.83 22.86 -4.15
N GLU A 324 -29.68 24.17 -4.39
CA GLU A 324 -29.14 24.71 -5.63
C GLU A 324 -27.70 24.21 -5.86
N ASP A 325 -27.34 23.97 -7.12
CA ASP A 325 -26.01 23.53 -7.53
C ASP A 325 -25.04 24.71 -7.67
N THR A 326 -24.94 25.53 -6.62
CA THR A 326 -23.93 26.61 -6.52
C THR A 326 -22.88 26.26 -5.45
N PRO A 327 -21.60 26.67 -5.61
CA PRO A 327 -20.53 26.34 -4.66
C PRO A 327 -20.86 26.74 -3.21
N ILE A 328 -21.40 27.95 -3.02
CA ILE A 328 -21.75 28.47 -1.70
C ILE A 328 -22.88 27.69 -1.03
N ARG A 329 -23.91 27.29 -1.80
CA ARG A 329 -25.04 26.51 -1.29
C ARG A 329 -24.59 25.10 -0.92
N GLN A 330 -23.77 24.47 -1.74
CA GLN A 330 -23.21 23.16 -1.43
C GLN A 330 -22.28 23.21 -0.20
N ALA A 331 -21.47 24.25 -0.05
CA ALA A 331 -20.63 24.43 1.14
C ALA A 331 -21.47 24.56 2.43
N PHE A 332 -22.55 25.35 2.40
CA PHE A 332 -23.49 25.44 3.53
C PHE A 332 -24.27 24.14 3.76
N LEU A 333 -24.62 23.40 2.70
CA LEU A 333 -25.26 22.11 2.82
C LEU A 333 -24.34 21.09 3.52
N VAL A 334 -23.05 21.04 3.14
CA VAL A 334 -22.06 20.19 3.83
C VAL A 334 -22.01 20.54 5.32
N ARG A 335 -21.97 21.84 5.68
CA ARG A 335 -22.02 22.29 7.08
C ARG A 335 -23.26 21.80 7.81
N GLU A 336 -24.43 21.89 7.18
CA GLU A 336 -25.69 21.45 7.80
C GLU A 336 -25.73 19.92 7.98
N VAL A 337 -25.22 19.17 7.00
CA VAL A 337 -25.07 17.71 7.13
C VAL A 337 -24.11 17.34 8.25
N ILE A 338 -22.96 18.02 8.37
CA ILE A 338 -22.01 17.84 9.48
C ILE A 338 -22.70 18.14 10.81
N ARG A 339 -23.44 19.25 10.91
CA ARG A 339 -24.16 19.65 12.12
C ARG A 339 -25.11 18.55 12.60
N VAL A 340 -25.96 18.04 11.71
CA VAL A 340 -26.91 16.97 12.04
C VAL A 340 -26.17 15.67 12.38
N THR A 341 -25.14 15.31 11.62
CA THR A 341 -24.35 14.09 11.87
C THR A 341 -23.66 14.14 13.24
N CYS A 342 -23.10 15.28 13.63
CA CYS A 342 -22.51 15.47 14.96
C CYS A 342 -23.55 15.31 16.08
N ILE A 343 -24.79 15.83 15.90
CA ILE A 343 -25.87 15.64 16.86
C ILE A 343 -26.16 14.14 17.05
N LEU A 344 -26.35 13.40 15.94
CA LEU A 344 -26.64 11.97 16.00
C LEU A 344 -25.51 11.18 16.67
N LEU A 345 -24.26 11.44 16.29
CA LEU A 345 -23.11 10.77 16.89
C LEU A 345 -22.93 11.12 18.37
N SER A 346 -23.28 12.34 18.79
CA SER A 346 -23.22 12.74 20.20
C SER A 346 -24.27 11.99 21.03
N VAL A 347 -25.50 11.86 20.51
CA VAL A 347 -26.55 11.04 21.14
C VAL A 347 -26.11 9.57 21.21
N GLU A 348 -25.63 9.02 20.09
CA GLU A 348 -25.17 7.64 20.02
C GLU A 348 -24.05 7.35 21.04
N ALA A 349 -23.04 8.21 21.10
CA ALA A 349 -21.89 8.06 21.98
C ALA A 349 -22.31 8.04 23.46
N VAL A 350 -23.18 8.96 23.87
CA VAL A 350 -23.63 9.06 25.27
C VAL A 350 -24.52 7.88 25.65
N LEU A 351 -25.47 7.51 24.78
CA LEU A 351 -26.34 6.36 25.04
C LEU A 351 -25.52 5.07 25.14
N ALA A 352 -24.66 4.79 24.16
CA ALA A 352 -23.79 3.63 24.18
C ALA A 352 -22.87 3.62 25.42
N SER A 353 -22.28 4.77 25.78
CA SER A 353 -21.42 4.91 26.95
C SER A 353 -22.15 4.62 28.27
N ARG A 354 -23.35 5.20 28.47
CA ARG A 354 -24.14 5.01 29.69
C ARG A 354 -24.58 3.56 29.85
N ASP A 355 -25.04 2.98 28.76
CA ASP A 355 -25.49 1.61 28.73
C ASP A 355 -24.35 0.62 29.02
N LEU A 356 -23.20 0.81 28.37
CA LEU A 356 -22.02 -0.03 28.57
C LEU A 356 -21.55 0.04 30.03
N LYS A 357 -21.60 1.22 30.64
CA LYS A 357 -21.32 1.43 32.07
C LYS A 357 -22.33 0.70 32.96
N ASN A 358 -23.62 0.82 32.67
CA ASN A 358 -24.68 0.13 33.41
C ASN A 358 -24.54 -1.39 33.31
N GLN A 359 -24.22 -1.90 32.12
CA GLN A 359 -23.98 -3.32 31.86
C GLN A 359 -22.75 -3.82 32.62
N GLN A 360 -21.64 -3.06 32.61
CA GLN A 360 -20.46 -3.36 33.41
C GLN A 360 -20.77 -3.38 34.91
N ILE A 361 -21.50 -2.38 35.43
CA ILE A 361 -21.89 -2.31 36.84
C ILE A 361 -22.77 -3.51 37.22
N ALA A 362 -23.78 -3.83 36.41
CA ALA A 362 -24.69 -4.95 36.65
C ALA A 362 -23.94 -6.29 36.66
N LYS A 363 -23.06 -6.52 35.68
CA LYS A 363 -22.30 -7.77 35.55
C LYS A 363 -21.21 -7.89 36.61
N ILE A 364 -20.56 -6.79 37.00
CA ILE A 364 -19.66 -6.75 38.16
C ILE A 364 -20.42 -7.12 39.42
N LYS A 365 -21.60 -6.53 39.65
CA LYS A 365 -22.43 -6.83 40.82
C LYS A 365 -22.85 -8.30 40.86
N GLU A 366 -23.32 -8.85 39.75
CA GLU A 366 -23.72 -10.25 39.62
C GLU A 366 -22.56 -11.22 39.92
N VAL A 367 -21.41 -11.02 39.27
CA VAL A 367 -20.23 -11.89 39.46
C VAL A 367 -19.67 -11.73 40.88
N THR A 368 -19.64 -10.50 41.40
CA THR A 368 -19.19 -10.22 42.77
C THR A 368 -20.09 -10.91 43.79
N ASP A 369 -21.40 -10.82 43.64
CA ASP A 369 -22.36 -11.44 44.56
C ASP A 369 -22.27 -12.98 44.48
N LYS A 370 -22.15 -13.57 43.28
CA LYS A 370 -21.94 -15.03 43.08
C LYS A 370 -20.62 -15.52 43.69
N GLN A 371 -19.52 -14.81 43.50
CA GLN A 371 -18.22 -15.18 44.06
C GLN A 371 -18.18 -15.00 45.59
N LEU A 372 -18.78 -13.93 46.10
CA LEU A 372 -18.90 -13.68 47.54
C LEU A 372 -19.75 -14.77 48.22
N GLU A 373 -20.84 -15.23 47.60
CA GLU A 373 -21.63 -16.36 48.11
C GLU A 373 -20.81 -17.67 48.16
N LYS A 374 -20.03 -17.94 47.11
CA LYS A 374 -19.17 -19.14 47.03
C LYS A 374 -18.11 -19.14 48.15
N GLU A 375 -17.47 -18.00 48.41
CA GLU A 375 -16.48 -17.87 49.48
C GLU A 375 -17.09 -17.87 50.88
N LEU A 376 -18.29 -17.30 51.07
CA LEU A 376 -18.99 -17.37 52.35
C LEU A 376 -19.41 -18.80 52.69
N LYS A 377 -19.84 -19.58 51.70
CA LYS A 377 -20.14 -21.02 51.86
C LYS A 377 -18.88 -21.81 52.21
N SER A 378 -17.73 -21.56 51.56
CA SER A 378 -16.47 -22.26 51.89
C SER A 378 -15.94 -21.90 53.28
N ARG A 379 -16.09 -20.66 53.75
CA ARG A 379 -15.71 -20.23 55.11
C ARG A 379 -16.66 -20.75 56.20
N GLN A 380 -17.93 -21.00 55.90
CA GLN A 380 -18.85 -21.65 56.84
C GLN A 380 -18.47 -23.11 57.11
N PHE A 381 -17.99 -23.84 56.11
CA PHE A 381 -17.49 -25.21 56.30
C PHE A 381 -16.24 -25.31 57.20
N SER A 382 -15.39 -24.28 57.19
CA SER A 382 -14.18 -24.23 58.04
C SER A 382 -14.45 -23.94 59.52
N LYS A 383 -15.66 -23.51 59.90
CA LYS A 383 -15.99 -23.06 61.27
C LYS A 383 -16.56 -24.14 62.20
N ASN A 384 -16.78 -25.36 61.69
CA ASN A 384 -17.23 -26.48 62.53
C ASN A 384 -16.12 -27.12 63.39
N ASN A 385 -14.90 -26.56 63.41
CA ASN A 385 -13.82 -26.97 64.31
C ASN A 385 -13.19 -25.74 64.98
N SER A 386 -13.77 -25.27 66.10
CA SER A 386 -13.09 -24.69 67.29
C SER A 386 -14.00 -23.74 68.09
N ASP A 387 -14.07 -23.99 69.39
CA ASP A 387 -14.80 -23.24 70.41
C ASP A 387 -14.18 -21.88 70.77
N GLY A 388 -15.03 -20.94 71.19
CA GLY A 388 -14.68 -19.99 72.26
C GLY A 388 -14.70 -18.48 71.96
N LYS A 389 -15.63 -17.79 72.65
CA LYS A 389 -15.75 -16.36 73.03
C LYS A 389 -16.44 -15.36 72.06
N PRO A 390 -17.43 -14.58 72.56
CA PRO A 390 -18.08 -13.50 71.81
C PRO A 390 -17.48 -12.10 72.13
N LEU A 391 -17.87 -11.11 71.31
CA LEU A 391 -17.73 -9.64 71.48
C LEU A 391 -16.50 -8.94 70.86
N ASN A 392 -16.54 -8.67 69.55
CA ASN A 392 -16.70 -7.31 68.95
C ASN A 392 -16.92 -7.45 67.41
N ASP A 393 -17.62 -8.52 67.03
CA ASP A 393 -17.24 -9.30 65.84
C ASP A 393 -18.14 -9.01 64.63
N LYS A 394 -19.32 -8.41 64.83
CA LYS A 394 -20.23 -8.03 63.74
C LYS A 394 -19.65 -6.92 62.86
N GLN A 395 -19.05 -5.88 63.46
CA GLN A 395 -18.47 -4.78 62.70
C GLN A 395 -17.17 -5.17 61.98
N LYS A 396 -16.30 -5.98 62.61
CA LYS A 396 -15.09 -6.53 61.97
C LYS A 396 -15.43 -7.49 60.83
N ARG A 397 -16.42 -8.38 61.00
CA ARG A 397 -16.90 -9.28 59.93
C ARG A 397 -17.55 -8.51 58.78
N LYS A 398 -18.31 -7.45 59.07
CA LYS A 398 -18.88 -6.57 58.04
C LYS A 398 -17.77 -5.87 57.25
N LYS A 399 -16.78 -5.26 57.93
CA LYS A 399 -15.62 -4.63 57.28
C LYS A 399 -14.79 -5.61 56.44
N ALA A 400 -14.56 -6.84 56.91
CA ALA A 400 -13.84 -7.86 56.15
C ALA A 400 -14.62 -8.35 54.93
N LYS A 401 -15.94 -8.53 55.06
CA LYS A 401 -16.84 -8.86 53.94
C LYS A 401 -16.90 -7.73 52.91
N ASP A 402 -16.92 -6.48 53.36
CA ASP A 402 -16.91 -5.31 52.47
C ASP A 402 -15.56 -5.14 51.77
N ALA A 403 -14.43 -5.43 52.44
CA ALA A 403 -13.10 -5.43 51.85
C ALA A 403 -12.93 -6.54 50.80
N GLU A 404 -13.41 -7.75 51.08
CA GLU A 404 -13.40 -8.87 50.13
C GLU A 404 -14.31 -8.59 48.93
N LYS A 405 -15.51 -8.05 49.18
CA LYS A 405 -16.43 -7.60 48.12
C LYS A 405 -15.77 -6.56 47.21
N ARG A 406 -14.99 -5.63 47.77
CA ARG A 406 -14.20 -4.66 46.99
C ARG A 406 -13.08 -5.33 46.19
N ARG A 407 -12.35 -6.28 46.76
CA ARG A 407 -11.28 -7.02 46.06
C ARG A 407 -11.84 -7.78 44.86
N ILE A 408 -12.91 -8.54 45.07
CA ILE A 408 -13.61 -9.31 44.03
C ILE A 408 -14.14 -8.38 42.93
N ALA A 409 -14.73 -7.24 43.30
CA ALA A 409 -15.23 -6.26 42.32
C ALA A 409 -14.10 -5.66 41.45
N VAL A 410 -12.93 -5.37 42.04
CA VAL A 410 -11.75 -4.88 41.31
C VAL A 410 -11.21 -5.94 40.34
N GLU A 411 -11.07 -7.18 40.79
CA GLU A 411 -10.62 -8.29 39.94
C GLU A 411 -11.61 -8.59 38.81
N THR A 412 -12.92 -8.52 39.10
CA THR A 412 -14.00 -8.70 38.14
C THR A 412 -14.05 -7.58 37.09
N LYS A 413 -13.79 -6.33 37.49
CA LYS A 413 -13.70 -5.19 36.57
C LYS A 413 -12.58 -5.38 35.53
N SER A 414 -11.45 -5.98 35.92
CA SER A 414 -10.37 -6.33 34.97
C SER A 414 -10.75 -7.45 33.99
N LYS A 415 -11.75 -8.28 34.34
CA LYS A 415 -12.18 -9.46 33.57
C LYS A 415 -13.36 -9.21 32.60
N LEU A 416 -14.05 -8.08 32.72
CA LEU A 416 -15.22 -7.66 31.91
C LEU A 416 -14.92 -6.47 30.98
N GLY A 417 -13.66 -6.34 30.56
CA GLY A 417 -13.15 -5.16 29.85
C GLY A 417 -13.69 -5.01 28.42
N VAL A 418 -14.00 -3.75 28.09
CA VAL A 418 -14.05 -3.24 26.71
C VAL A 418 -12.64 -3.29 26.10
N GLY A 419 -12.55 -3.23 24.78
CA GLY A 419 -11.26 -3.10 24.09
C GLY A 419 -10.46 -1.91 24.65
N LYS A 420 -9.13 -2.01 24.68
CA LYS A 420 -8.28 -1.01 25.36
C LYS A 420 -8.54 0.40 24.83
N GLN A 421 -8.65 0.55 23.51
CA GLN A 421 -8.87 1.80 22.79
C GLN A 421 -10.32 2.27 22.95
N SER A 422 -11.29 1.36 22.83
CA SER A 422 -12.69 1.63 23.19
C SER A 422 -12.82 2.18 24.61
N GLY A 423 -12.03 1.65 25.56
CA GLY A 423 -12.01 2.08 26.96
C GLY A 423 -11.41 3.47 27.17
N ILE A 424 -10.34 3.82 26.45
CA ILE A 424 -9.79 5.18 26.47
C ILE A 424 -10.86 6.16 25.94
N PHE A 425 -11.47 5.84 24.79
CA PHE A 425 -12.51 6.68 24.20
C PHE A 425 -13.74 6.79 25.11
N LEU A 426 -14.19 5.69 25.71
CA LEU A 426 -15.25 5.68 26.72
C LEU A 426 -14.97 6.67 27.85
N SER A 427 -13.74 6.66 28.39
CA SER A 427 -13.36 7.60 29.46
C SER A 427 -13.40 9.06 29.02
N MET A 428 -13.09 9.35 27.75
CA MET A 428 -13.18 10.71 27.19
C MET A 428 -14.63 11.16 27.07
N VAL A 429 -15.51 10.28 26.61
CA VAL A 429 -16.96 10.55 26.52
C VAL A 429 -17.55 10.75 27.91
N GLU A 430 -17.16 9.94 28.91
CA GLU A 430 -17.58 10.12 30.31
C GLU A 430 -17.12 11.45 30.90
N GLU A 431 -15.89 11.88 30.62
CA GLU A 431 -15.34 13.16 31.08
C GLU A 431 -16.10 14.33 30.45
N LEU A 432 -16.36 14.27 29.14
CA LEU A 432 -17.15 15.28 28.42
C LEU A 432 -18.61 15.35 28.87
N SER A 433 -19.23 14.20 29.16
CA SER A 433 -20.65 14.10 29.49
C SER A 433 -20.96 14.20 30.98
N SER A 434 -19.95 14.44 31.82
CA SER A 434 -20.07 14.53 33.28
C SER A 434 -21.14 15.50 33.77
N ASN A 435 -21.31 16.63 33.08
CA ASN A 435 -22.28 17.67 33.40
C ASN A 435 -23.51 17.68 32.48
N TRP A 436 -23.69 16.65 31.64
CA TRP A 436 -24.78 16.61 30.68
C TRP A 436 -26.05 16.00 31.29
N PRO A 437 -27.25 16.44 30.83
CA PRO A 437 -28.52 15.94 31.36
C PRO A 437 -28.68 14.43 31.23
N ASN A 438 -29.40 13.80 32.17
CA ASN A 438 -29.67 12.36 32.10
C ASN A 438 -30.81 12.02 31.13
N SER A 439 -31.77 12.92 30.96
CA SER A 439 -32.88 12.74 30.01
C SER A 439 -32.41 12.81 28.57
N SER A 440 -32.79 11.81 27.76
CA SER A 440 -32.49 11.79 26.32
C SER A 440 -33.11 12.98 25.56
N GLN A 441 -34.22 13.53 26.04
CA GLN A 441 -34.83 14.72 25.46
C GLN A 441 -33.98 15.98 25.73
N GLU A 442 -33.54 16.16 26.97
CA GLU A 442 -32.70 17.30 27.38
C GLU A 442 -31.30 17.21 26.73
N LEU A 443 -30.77 15.99 26.55
CA LEU A 443 -29.54 15.76 25.78
C LEU A 443 -29.70 16.19 24.33
N LEU A 444 -30.81 15.80 23.68
CA LEU A 444 -31.06 16.20 22.31
C LEU A 444 -31.18 17.73 22.19
N ASP A 445 -31.84 18.39 23.13
CA ASP A 445 -31.94 19.85 23.15
C ASP A 445 -30.57 20.52 23.37
N LEU A 446 -29.73 19.95 24.25
CA LEU A 446 -28.35 20.40 24.44
C LEU A 446 -27.52 20.28 23.15
N PHE A 447 -27.64 19.17 22.42
CA PHE A 447 -26.88 18.95 21.19
C PHE A 447 -27.43 19.74 20.01
N ILE A 448 -28.74 19.99 19.94
CA ILE A 448 -29.30 20.91 18.95
C ILE A 448 -28.74 22.33 19.18
N ALA A 449 -28.60 22.76 20.44
CA ALA A 449 -27.97 24.03 20.77
C ALA A 449 -26.44 24.02 20.58
N ASN A 450 -25.78 22.88 20.82
CA ASN A 450 -24.31 22.72 20.77
C ASN A 450 -23.89 21.49 19.94
N PRO A 451 -24.06 21.52 18.61
CA PRO A 451 -23.94 20.34 17.76
C PRO A 451 -22.53 19.74 17.72
N PHE A 452 -21.48 20.54 17.91
CA PHE A 452 -20.08 20.11 17.81
C PHE A 452 -19.46 19.64 19.13
N CYS A 453 -20.28 19.42 20.17
CA CYS A 453 -19.80 19.06 21.51
C CYS A 453 -18.92 17.80 21.54
N LEU A 454 -19.25 16.76 20.76
CA LEU A 454 -18.44 15.54 20.66
C LEU A 454 -17.04 15.81 20.11
N LEU A 455 -16.89 16.73 19.14
CA LEU A 455 -15.59 17.03 18.54
C LEU A 455 -14.62 17.73 19.52
N LYS A 456 -15.08 18.13 20.71
CA LYS A 456 -14.20 18.61 21.79
C LYS A 456 -13.20 17.55 22.26
N ILE A 457 -13.39 16.27 21.94
CA ILE A 457 -12.37 15.21 22.14
C ILE A 457 -11.05 15.49 21.41
N TYR A 458 -11.05 16.35 20.40
CA TYR A 458 -9.85 16.76 19.65
C TYR A 458 -9.18 18.02 20.22
N GLN A 459 -9.67 18.56 21.35
CA GLN A 459 -9.01 19.66 22.04
C GLN A 459 -7.72 19.20 22.74
N PRO A 460 -6.74 20.10 22.96
CA PRO A 460 -5.47 19.76 23.61
C PRO A 460 -5.59 19.07 24.97
N SER A 461 -6.66 19.33 25.72
CA SER A 461 -6.97 18.67 27.01
C SER A 461 -7.04 17.15 26.92
N PHE A 462 -7.49 16.63 25.77
CA PHE A 462 -7.58 15.19 25.48
C PHE A 462 -6.43 14.67 24.62
N GLY A 463 -5.49 15.54 24.22
CA GLY A 463 -4.48 15.27 23.20
C GLY A 463 -3.69 13.98 23.43
N ARG A 464 -3.21 13.73 24.65
CA ARG A 464 -2.47 12.49 24.96
C ARG A 464 -3.31 11.22 24.77
N LYS A 465 -4.54 11.20 25.30
CA LYS A 465 -5.48 10.06 25.18
C LYS A 465 -5.82 9.80 23.71
N LEU A 466 -6.00 10.85 22.93
CA LEU A 466 -6.31 10.75 21.51
C LEU A 466 -5.11 10.25 20.70
N THR A 467 -3.90 10.74 20.98
CA THR A 467 -2.67 10.25 20.36
C THR A 467 -2.47 8.76 20.62
N GLU A 468 -2.71 8.28 21.84
CA GLU A 468 -2.65 6.83 22.15
C GLU A 468 -3.63 6.00 21.31
N ILE A 469 -4.82 6.53 21.02
CA ILE A 469 -5.78 5.88 20.11
C ILE A 469 -5.23 5.90 18.68
N ILE A 470 -4.79 7.06 18.18
CA ILE A 470 -4.36 7.27 16.79
C ILE A 470 -3.05 6.53 16.46
N GLU A 471 -2.06 6.52 17.36
CA GLU A 471 -0.77 5.86 17.13
C GLU A 471 -0.92 4.35 17.01
N VAL A 472 -1.84 3.73 17.77
CA VAL A 472 -2.10 2.29 17.65
C VAL A 472 -2.84 1.94 16.34
N HIS A 473 -3.72 2.83 15.85
CA HIS A 473 -4.33 2.69 14.51
C HIS A 473 -3.29 2.68 13.39
N GLN A 474 -2.18 3.40 13.55
CA GLN A 474 -1.13 3.48 12.53
C GLN A 474 -0.07 2.37 12.68
N SER A 475 0.22 1.94 13.90
CA SER A 475 1.34 1.04 14.22
C SER A 475 1.01 -0.46 14.23
N PHE A 476 -0.27 -0.87 14.41
CA PHE A 476 -0.60 -2.30 14.43
C PHE A 476 -1.27 -2.76 13.13
N ARG A 477 -0.47 -3.33 12.21
CA ARG A 477 -0.94 -4.16 11.10
C ARG A 477 -0.38 -5.57 11.29
N ALA A 478 -1.22 -6.60 11.14
CA ALA A 478 -0.71 -7.97 11.12
C ALA A 478 0.36 -8.08 10.01
N PRO A 479 1.58 -8.56 10.32
CA PRO A 479 2.64 -8.64 9.33
C PRO A 479 2.19 -9.58 8.20
N ARG A 480 2.08 -9.03 7.00
CA ARG A 480 1.67 -9.78 5.82
C ARG A 480 2.43 -9.27 4.60
N LEU A 481 2.77 -10.21 3.72
CA LEU A 481 3.34 -9.89 2.42
C LEU A 481 2.24 -9.44 1.44
N PRO A 482 2.58 -8.58 0.46
CA PRO A 482 1.71 -8.35 -0.68
C PRO A 482 1.33 -9.67 -1.38
N LYS A 483 0.08 -9.78 -1.81
CA LYS A 483 -0.44 -11.00 -2.47
C LYS A 483 0.43 -11.36 -3.69
N GLY A 484 0.91 -12.59 -3.74
CA GLY A 484 1.73 -13.10 -4.84
C GLY A 484 3.22 -12.75 -4.76
N THR A 485 3.70 -12.23 -3.63
CA THR A 485 5.12 -12.03 -3.31
C THR A 485 5.58 -13.03 -2.25
N ARG A 486 6.89 -13.25 -2.12
CA ARG A 486 7.47 -14.15 -1.11
C ARG A 486 8.83 -13.65 -0.61
N ASP A 487 9.09 -13.86 0.67
CA ASP A 487 10.45 -13.75 1.19
C ASP A 487 11.30 -14.94 0.73
N SER A 488 12.59 -14.71 0.54
CA SER A 488 13.55 -15.78 0.22
C SER A 488 14.31 -16.16 1.49
N THR A 489 14.20 -17.42 1.91
CA THR A 489 14.92 -17.91 3.10
C THR A 489 16.41 -18.05 2.81
N PRO A 490 17.29 -18.14 3.83
CA PRO A 490 18.73 -18.36 3.62
C PRO A 490 19.02 -19.58 2.72
N GLU A 491 18.27 -20.67 2.91
CA GLU A 491 18.42 -21.87 2.09
C GLU A 491 18.07 -21.59 0.62
N MET A 492 16.99 -20.83 0.36
CA MET A 492 16.61 -20.45 -1.00
C MET A 492 17.63 -19.51 -1.65
N MET A 493 18.25 -18.63 -0.87
CA MET A 493 19.25 -17.67 -1.35
C MET A 493 20.53 -18.38 -1.80
N ILE A 494 21.01 -19.39 -1.07
CA ILE A 494 22.21 -20.15 -1.46
C ILE A 494 22.03 -20.79 -2.85
N VAL A 495 20.89 -21.45 -3.08
CA VAL A 495 20.57 -22.06 -4.39
C VAL A 495 20.50 -20.98 -5.47
N ARG A 496 19.87 -19.85 -5.17
CA ARG A 496 19.73 -18.73 -6.10
C ARG A 496 21.06 -18.12 -6.48
N GLU A 497 21.91 -17.83 -5.50
CA GLU A 497 23.23 -17.24 -5.73
C GLU A 497 24.13 -18.15 -6.55
N LYS A 498 24.10 -19.47 -6.29
CA LYS A 498 24.79 -20.45 -7.12
C LYS A 498 24.26 -20.42 -8.56
N ALA A 499 22.95 -20.55 -8.75
CA ALA A 499 22.35 -20.55 -10.09
C ALA A 499 22.63 -19.25 -10.86
N PHE A 500 22.56 -18.09 -10.18
CA PHE A 500 22.88 -16.80 -10.79
C PHE A 500 24.33 -16.69 -11.21
N ARG A 501 25.26 -17.22 -10.42
CA ARG A 501 26.68 -17.27 -10.78
C ARG A 501 26.89 -18.13 -12.03
N ASP A 502 26.38 -19.36 -11.99
CA ASP A 502 26.48 -20.33 -13.08
C ASP A 502 25.92 -19.74 -14.41
N ILE A 503 24.78 -19.04 -14.34
CA ILE A 503 24.18 -18.33 -15.48
C ILE A 503 25.04 -17.15 -15.95
N THR A 504 25.53 -16.33 -15.02
CA THR A 504 26.33 -15.14 -15.34
C THR A 504 27.66 -15.53 -16.00
N ASP A 505 28.27 -16.64 -15.58
CA ASP A 505 29.50 -17.17 -16.17
C ASP A 505 29.30 -17.62 -17.63
N VAL A 506 28.10 -18.10 -17.99
CA VAL A 506 27.74 -18.34 -19.41
C VAL A 506 27.64 -17.01 -20.15
N PHE A 507 26.91 -16.02 -19.60
CA PHE A 507 26.76 -14.72 -20.25
C PHE A 507 28.13 -14.04 -20.52
N HIS A 508 29.07 -14.12 -19.57
CA HIS A 508 30.42 -13.59 -19.73
C HIS A 508 31.23 -14.35 -20.79
N ARG A 509 31.10 -15.67 -20.88
CA ARG A 509 31.75 -16.47 -21.94
C ARG A 509 31.30 -16.08 -23.34
N HIS A 510 30.02 -15.71 -23.50
CA HIS A 510 29.48 -15.21 -24.76
C HIS A 510 29.74 -13.72 -25.01
N GLY A 511 30.47 -13.05 -24.10
CA GLY A 511 30.88 -11.66 -24.24
C GLY A 511 29.79 -10.62 -23.97
N ALA A 512 28.70 -11.00 -23.29
CA ALA A 512 27.64 -10.06 -22.95
C ALA A 512 28.03 -9.13 -21.80
N VAL A 513 27.70 -7.85 -21.96
CA VAL A 513 27.88 -6.84 -20.90
C VAL A 513 26.67 -6.81 -19.97
N GLY A 514 26.89 -6.57 -18.69
CA GLY A 514 25.80 -6.40 -17.71
C GLY A 514 25.25 -4.97 -17.75
N ILE A 515 23.93 -4.83 -17.79
CA ILE A 515 23.24 -3.55 -17.57
C ILE A 515 22.25 -3.66 -16.42
N ASP A 516 21.82 -2.52 -15.90
CA ASP A 516 20.66 -2.44 -15.01
C ASP A 516 19.80 -1.22 -15.36
N THR A 517 18.50 -1.32 -15.10
CA THR A 517 17.54 -0.24 -15.32
C THR A 517 16.75 0.02 -14.03
N PRO A 518 16.15 1.22 -13.87
CA PRO A 518 15.24 1.47 -12.77
C PRO A 518 14.13 0.43 -12.67
N VAL A 519 13.65 0.18 -11.44
CA VAL A 519 12.58 -0.79 -11.18
C VAL A 519 11.22 -0.33 -11.71
N PHE A 520 11.05 0.99 -11.86
CA PHE A 520 9.90 1.64 -12.47
C PHE A 520 10.34 2.43 -13.70
N GLU A 521 9.47 2.46 -14.70
CA GLU A 521 9.61 3.25 -15.92
C GLU A 521 8.48 4.28 -15.97
N LEU A 522 8.61 5.28 -16.86
CA LEU A 522 7.48 6.15 -17.19
C LEU A 522 6.32 5.27 -17.71
N LYS A 523 5.10 5.56 -17.28
CA LYS A 523 3.92 4.76 -17.63
C LYS A 523 3.71 4.70 -19.15
N GLU A 524 4.01 5.79 -19.85
CA GLU A 524 3.97 5.85 -21.31
C GLU A 524 4.96 4.90 -22.00
N THR A 525 6.12 4.64 -21.38
CA THR A 525 7.11 3.68 -21.89
C THR A 525 6.56 2.26 -21.91
N LEU A 526 5.74 1.90 -20.92
CA LEU A 526 5.19 0.56 -20.77
C LEU A 526 3.84 0.39 -21.50
N THR A 527 3.16 1.47 -21.86
CA THR A 527 1.80 1.41 -22.41
C THR A 527 1.81 1.04 -23.90
N GLY A 528 0.92 0.11 -24.28
CA GLY A 528 0.71 -0.28 -25.69
C GLY A 528 1.79 -1.20 -26.28
N LYS A 529 2.65 -1.79 -25.44
CA LYS A 529 3.73 -2.71 -25.85
C LYS A 529 3.39 -4.18 -25.63
N TYR A 530 2.51 -4.46 -24.66
CA TYR A 530 2.21 -5.82 -24.19
C TYR A 530 0.82 -6.33 -24.61
N GLY A 531 0.16 -5.70 -25.57
CA GLY A 531 -1.20 -6.07 -25.97
C GLY A 531 -2.17 -6.06 -24.78
N GLU A 532 -2.95 -7.14 -24.62
CA GLU A 532 -3.91 -7.32 -23.51
C GLU A 532 -3.25 -7.32 -22.12
N ASP A 533 -1.98 -7.75 -22.03
CA ASP A 533 -1.23 -7.84 -20.78
C ASP A 533 -0.86 -6.46 -20.20
N SER A 534 -1.00 -5.39 -20.98
CA SER A 534 -0.78 -4.01 -20.50
C SER A 534 -1.66 -3.67 -19.28
N LYS A 535 -2.82 -4.33 -19.12
CA LYS A 535 -3.71 -4.16 -17.95
C LYS A 535 -3.12 -4.71 -16.65
N LEU A 536 -2.06 -5.51 -16.74
CA LEU A 536 -1.43 -6.21 -15.62
C LEU A 536 -0.23 -5.44 -15.05
N ILE A 537 0.05 -4.22 -15.50
CA ILE A 537 1.13 -3.37 -14.97
C ILE A 537 0.77 -2.84 -13.57
N PHE A 538 1.75 -2.78 -12.68
CA PHE A 538 1.62 -2.10 -11.39
C PHE A 538 1.91 -0.60 -11.55
N ASP A 539 0.87 0.23 -11.48
CA ASP A 539 1.00 1.68 -11.43
C ASP A 539 1.43 2.16 -10.03
N LEU A 540 2.32 3.15 -9.98
CA LEU A 540 2.63 3.88 -8.75
C LEU A 540 1.53 4.92 -8.47
N ALA A 541 1.33 5.24 -7.19
CA ALA A 541 0.37 6.27 -6.80
C ALA A 541 0.84 7.66 -7.27
N ASP A 542 -0.08 8.47 -7.77
CA ASP A 542 0.21 9.86 -8.12
C ASP A 542 0.48 10.68 -6.84
N GLN A 543 1.66 11.29 -6.81
CA GLN A 543 2.14 12.14 -5.72
C GLN A 543 2.42 13.58 -6.18
N GLY A 544 1.86 13.99 -7.33
CA GLY A 544 2.04 15.31 -7.94
C GLY A 544 3.22 15.41 -8.90
N GLY A 545 3.72 14.28 -9.39
CA GLY A 545 4.88 14.17 -10.28
C GLY A 545 4.58 13.34 -11.53
N GLU A 546 5.61 12.67 -12.06
CA GLU A 546 5.51 11.82 -13.25
C GLU A 546 4.65 10.57 -12.99
N SER A 547 3.93 10.11 -14.02
CA SER A 547 3.17 8.85 -13.94
C SER A 547 4.12 7.67 -14.19
N LEU A 548 4.27 6.82 -13.19
CA LEU A 548 5.24 5.72 -13.18
C LEU A 548 4.54 4.36 -13.06
N GLY A 549 5.17 3.33 -13.63
CA GLY A 549 4.75 1.94 -13.48
C GLY A 549 5.94 1.01 -13.27
N LEU A 550 5.77 -0.07 -12.50
CA LEU A 550 6.81 -1.10 -12.35
C LEU A 550 7.01 -1.85 -13.66
N ARG A 551 8.26 -2.16 -14.00
CA ARG A 551 8.60 -2.90 -15.22
C ARG A 551 7.94 -4.29 -15.25
N TYR A 552 7.26 -4.58 -16.37
CA TYR A 552 6.57 -5.84 -16.62
C TYR A 552 7.52 -6.95 -17.08
N ASP A 553 8.55 -6.55 -17.84
CA ASP A 553 9.67 -7.37 -18.30
C ASP A 553 10.98 -6.57 -18.27
N LEU A 554 12.07 -7.13 -18.83
CA LEU A 554 13.35 -6.44 -19.01
C LEU A 554 13.60 -6.03 -20.48
N THR A 555 12.83 -6.58 -21.44
CA THR A 555 12.98 -6.30 -22.88
C THR A 555 12.54 -4.88 -23.25
N VAL A 556 11.41 -4.39 -22.74
CA VAL A 556 10.96 -3.00 -23.02
C VAL A 556 11.89 -1.96 -22.39
N PRO A 557 12.31 -2.08 -21.11
CA PRO A 557 13.36 -1.23 -20.54
C PRO A 557 14.66 -1.24 -21.36
N PHE A 558 15.04 -2.40 -21.92
CA PHE A 558 16.20 -2.51 -22.79
C PHE A 558 16.01 -1.79 -24.14
N ALA A 559 14.85 -1.92 -24.79
CA ALA A 559 14.57 -1.18 -26.02
C ALA A 559 14.63 0.34 -25.80
N ARG A 560 14.09 0.83 -24.68
CA ARG A 560 14.24 2.23 -24.25
C ARG A 560 15.71 2.59 -23.98
N TYR A 561 16.48 1.70 -23.34
CA TYR A 561 17.91 1.89 -23.08
C TYR A 561 18.71 2.12 -24.36
N VAL A 562 18.55 1.23 -25.34
CA VAL A 562 19.22 1.32 -26.64
C VAL A 562 18.84 2.62 -27.36
N ALA A 563 17.55 2.93 -27.42
CA ALA A 563 17.05 4.15 -28.05
C ALA A 563 17.59 5.44 -27.40
N MET A 564 17.64 5.50 -26.06
CA MET A 564 18.06 6.68 -25.33
C MET A 564 19.58 6.91 -25.43
N ASN A 565 20.37 5.85 -25.37
CA ASN A 565 21.83 5.92 -25.41
C ASN A 565 22.39 5.94 -26.84
N ARG A 566 21.54 5.75 -27.87
CA ARG A 566 21.92 5.69 -29.29
C ARG A 566 22.98 4.62 -29.57
N GLU A 567 22.90 3.49 -28.88
CA GLU A 567 23.79 2.36 -29.11
C GLU A 567 23.39 1.67 -30.42
N GLY A 568 24.29 1.65 -31.41
CA GLY A 568 24.04 0.99 -32.70
C GLY A 568 24.11 -0.54 -32.62
N ASN A 569 24.78 -1.07 -31.59
CA ASN A 569 25.06 -2.48 -31.40
C ASN A 569 25.46 -2.76 -29.95
N ILE A 570 24.74 -3.67 -29.30
CA ILE A 570 25.02 -4.12 -27.92
C ILE A 570 24.59 -5.57 -27.74
N LYS A 571 25.46 -6.36 -27.10
CA LYS A 571 25.16 -7.71 -26.61
C LYS A 571 25.18 -7.64 -25.08
N ARG A 572 24.05 -7.91 -24.43
CA ARG A 572 23.90 -7.68 -22.99
C ARG A 572 23.19 -8.80 -22.26
N TYR A 573 23.41 -8.87 -20.95
CA TYR A 573 22.55 -9.59 -20.04
C TYR A 573 21.94 -8.64 -18.98
N HIS A 574 20.77 -8.99 -18.48
CA HIS A 574 20.11 -8.27 -17.39
C HIS A 574 19.41 -9.27 -16.46
N LEU A 575 19.82 -9.28 -15.18
CA LEU A 575 19.25 -10.14 -14.16
C LEU A 575 18.53 -9.28 -13.12
N ALA A 576 17.20 -9.34 -13.13
CA ALA A 576 16.41 -8.40 -12.36
C ALA A 576 15.01 -8.93 -12.04
N ARG A 577 14.38 -8.36 -11.00
CA ARG A 577 12.96 -8.61 -10.71
C ARG A 577 12.05 -7.83 -11.63
N VAL A 578 10.93 -8.47 -11.98
CA VAL A 578 9.82 -7.91 -12.76
C VAL A 578 8.49 -8.12 -12.04
N TYR A 579 7.49 -7.33 -12.42
CA TYR A 579 6.23 -7.24 -11.67
C TYR A 579 5.01 -7.37 -12.57
N ARG A 580 4.17 -8.36 -12.29
CA ARG A 580 2.95 -8.64 -13.07
C ARG A 580 1.76 -8.82 -12.14
N ARG A 581 0.67 -8.08 -12.35
CA ARG A 581 -0.58 -8.14 -11.55
C ARG A 581 -1.45 -9.35 -11.87
N ASP A 582 -0.82 -10.44 -12.24
CA ASP A 582 -1.45 -11.69 -12.61
C ASP A 582 -2.22 -12.34 -11.45
N GLN A 583 -3.04 -13.34 -11.73
CA GLN A 583 -3.65 -14.20 -10.72
C GLN A 583 -2.57 -15.16 -10.19
N PRO A 584 -2.07 -14.99 -8.95
CA PRO A 584 -0.95 -15.80 -8.48
C PRO A 584 -1.39 -17.25 -8.26
N ALA A 585 -0.58 -18.18 -8.76
CA ALA A 585 -0.70 -19.61 -8.48
C ALA A 585 0.60 -20.08 -7.84
N VAL A 586 0.74 -19.78 -6.55
CA VAL A 586 1.98 -19.98 -5.78
C VAL A 586 2.44 -21.44 -5.80
N SER A 587 1.49 -22.39 -5.74
CA SER A 587 1.77 -23.83 -5.85
C SER A 587 2.35 -24.26 -7.21
N LYS A 588 2.16 -23.43 -8.24
CA LYS A 588 2.65 -23.65 -9.61
C LYS A 588 3.82 -22.72 -9.98
N GLY A 589 4.37 -21.98 -9.01
CA GLY A 589 5.48 -21.04 -9.21
C GLY A 589 5.11 -19.75 -9.97
N ARG A 590 3.82 -19.39 -10.04
CA ARG A 590 3.35 -18.14 -10.68
C ARG A 590 3.19 -17.05 -9.64
N PHE A 591 4.12 -16.09 -9.64
CA PHE A 591 4.21 -14.99 -8.69
C PHE A 591 3.86 -13.65 -9.35
N ARG A 592 3.64 -12.62 -8.53
CA ARG A 592 3.49 -11.23 -8.99
C ARG A 592 4.81 -10.46 -9.01
N GLU A 593 5.79 -10.92 -8.25
CA GLU A 593 7.17 -10.47 -8.24
C GLU A 593 8.04 -11.70 -8.45
N PHE A 594 8.93 -11.66 -9.45
CA PHE A 594 9.84 -12.75 -9.74
C PHE A 594 11.05 -12.27 -10.56
N TYR A 595 12.13 -13.05 -10.57
CA TYR A 595 13.29 -12.76 -11.41
C TYR A 595 13.08 -13.17 -12.87
N GLN A 596 13.59 -12.34 -13.77
CA GLN A 596 13.94 -12.70 -15.14
C GLN A 596 15.45 -12.60 -15.31
N CYS A 597 16.00 -13.44 -16.19
CA CYS A 597 17.41 -13.45 -16.57
C CYS A 597 17.45 -13.36 -18.09
N ASP A 598 17.64 -12.15 -18.60
CA ASP A 598 17.52 -11.85 -20.01
C ASP A 598 18.91 -11.76 -20.66
N TYR A 599 19.03 -12.27 -21.88
CA TYR A 599 20.22 -12.20 -22.73
C TYR A 599 19.78 -11.75 -24.13
N ASP A 600 20.31 -10.63 -24.59
CA ASP A 600 19.83 -9.97 -25.80
C ASP A 600 20.97 -9.39 -26.63
N ILE A 601 20.80 -9.44 -27.94
CA ILE A 601 21.70 -8.88 -28.94
C ILE A 601 20.89 -7.90 -29.78
N ALA A 602 21.23 -6.61 -29.67
CA ALA A 602 20.72 -5.55 -30.52
C ALA A 602 21.80 -5.09 -31.51
N GLY A 603 21.39 -4.79 -32.73
CA GLY A 603 22.26 -4.31 -33.80
C GLY A 603 21.98 -4.99 -35.14
N LYS A 604 22.52 -4.39 -36.20
CA LYS A 604 22.40 -4.92 -37.55
C LYS A 604 23.54 -5.91 -37.83
N TYR A 605 23.18 -7.17 -38.02
CA TYR A 605 24.10 -8.27 -38.31
C TYR A 605 23.61 -9.07 -39.52
N ASP A 606 24.46 -9.97 -40.02
CA ASP A 606 24.05 -10.93 -41.05
C ASP A 606 23.01 -11.92 -40.51
N PRO A 607 22.12 -12.45 -41.38
CA PRO A 607 20.95 -13.21 -40.95
C PRO A 607 21.28 -14.41 -40.06
N MET A 608 20.46 -14.60 -39.01
CA MET A 608 20.43 -15.77 -38.13
C MET A 608 21.65 -16.02 -37.25
N ILE A 609 22.75 -15.27 -37.39
CA ILE A 609 23.96 -15.46 -36.56
C ILE A 609 23.68 -15.09 -35.10
N ALA A 610 23.08 -13.92 -34.87
CA ALA A 610 22.71 -13.47 -33.52
C ALA A 610 21.64 -14.36 -32.89
N ASP A 611 20.70 -14.86 -33.69
CA ASP A 611 19.63 -15.77 -33.26
C ASP A 611 20.22 -17.11 -32.78
N ALA A 612 21.17 -17.66 -33.53
CA ALA A 612 21.88 -18.88 -33.16
C ALA A 612 22.72 -18.71 -31.88
N ASP A 613 23.40 -17.56 -31.70
CA ASP A 613 24.18 -17.23 -30.50
C ASP A 613 23.30 -17.20 -29.24
N VAL A 614 22.16 -16.50 -29.30
CA VAL A 614 21.17 -16.46 -28.20
C VAL A 614 20.68 -17.86 -27.84
N LEU A 615 20.33 -18.66 -28.85
CA LEU A 615 19.85 -20.03 -28.64
C LEU A 615 20.91 -20.95 -28.04
N ALA A 616 22.16 -20.88 -28.52
CA ALA A 616 23.27 -21.64 -27.99
C ALA A 616 23.58 -21.26 -26.53
N ALA A 617 23.59 -19.97 -26.20
CA ALA A 617 23.79 -19.49 -24.83
C ALA A 617 22.69 -20.01 -23.88
N ILE A 618 21.44 -20.08 -24.33
CA ILE A 618 20.34 -20.63 -23.54
C ILE A 618 20.49 -22.14 -23.34
N CYS A 619 20.84 -22.90 -24.37
CA CYS A 619 21.10 -24.33 -24.22
C CYS A 619 22.23 -24.59 -23.21
N GLU A 620 23.32 -23.84 -23.32
CA GLU A 620 24.44 -23.95 -22.40
C GLU A 620 24.07 -23.63 -20.94
N ILE A 621 23.23 -22.62 -20.71
CA ILE A 621 22.68 -22.33 -19.38
C ILE A 621 21.89 -23.52 -18.84
N LEU A 622 21.03 -24.13 -19.66
CA LEU A 622 20.19 -25.26 -19.24
C LEU A 622 21.04 -26.50 -18.92
N ASP A 623 22.13 -26.72 -19.66
CA ASP A 623 23.09 -27.79 -19.42
C ASP A 623 23.89 -27.58 -18.12
N VAL A 624 24.43 -26.38 -17.89
CA VAL A 624 25.20 -26.06 -16.68
C VAL A 624 24.35 -26.19 -15.41
N LEU A 625 23.05 -25.88 -15.50
CA LEU A 625 22.12 -26.01 -14.38
C LEU A 625 21.68 -27.46 -14.11
N ASP A 626 22.06 -28.41 -14.96
CA ASP A 626 21.78 -29.85 -14.85
C ASP A 626 20.30 -30.13 -14.53
N LEU A 627 19.37 -29.62 -15.34
CA LEU A 627 17.93 -29.73 -15.08
C LEU A 627 17.32 -31.05 -15.58
N GLY A 628 18.15 -31.97 -16.09
CA GLY A 628 17.71 -33.15 -16.85
C GLY A 628 17.37 -32.79 -18.30
N GLY A 629 16.81 -33.74 -19.05
CA GLY A 629 16.52 -33.54 -20.48
C GLY A 629 15.48 -32.43 -20.72
N TYR A 630 15.74 -31.57 -21.68
CA TYR A 630 14.83 -30.52 -22.16
C TYR A 630 14.68 -30.62 -23.69
N VAL A 631 13.68 -29.90 -24.21
CA VAL A 631 13.52 -29.66 -25.65
C VAL A 631 13.20 -28.20 -25.88
N VAL A 632 13.80 -27.60 -26.91
CA VAL A 632 13.54 -26.22 -27.33
C VAL A 632 12.60 -26.25 -28.53
N LYS A 633 11.35 -25.90 -28.31
CA LYS A 633 10.40 -25.66 -29.40
C LYS A 633 10.83 -24.40 -30.13
N ILE A 634 10.85 -24.43 -31.46
CA ILE A 634 11.21 -23.28 -32.29
C ILE A 634 10.23 -23.12 -33.45
N ASN A 635 9.93 -21.87 -33.79
CA ASN A 635 9.09 -21.49 -34.92
C ASN A 635 9.47 -20.09 -35.41
N HIS A 636 8.79 -19.58 -36.43
CA HIS A 636 9.04 -18.25 -37.01
C HIS A 636 7.74 -17.47 -37.17
N ARG A 637 7.72 -16.20 -36.72
CA ARG A 637 6.51 -15.34 -36.77
C ARG A 637 5.97 -15.18 -38.18
N MET A 638 6.85 -14.89 -39.15
CA MET A 638 6.44 -14.73 -40.55
C MET A 638 5.87 -16.03 -41.15
N LEU A 639 6.31 -17.20 -40.67
CA LEU A 639 5.77 -18.48 -41.11
C LEU A 639 4.37 -18.69 -40.54
N LEU A 640 4.16 -18.36 -39.26
CA LEU A 640 2.85 -18.41 -38.61
C LEU A 640 1.84 -17.48 -39.29
N ASP A 641 2.24 -16.24 -39.59
CA ASP A 641 1.39 -15.27 -40.29
C ASP A 641 1.02 -15.75 -41.71
N ALA A 642 1.98 -16.33 -42.43
CA ALA A 642 1.72 -16.93 -43.73
C ALA A 642 0.78 -18.15 -43.66
N ILE A 643 0.94 -19.02 -42.66
CA ILE A 643 0.05 -20.18 -42.47
C ILE A 643 -1.38 -19.72 -42.20
N MET A 644 -1.56 -18.66 -41.40
CA MET A 644 -2.89 -18.08 -41.14
C MET A 644 -3.52 -17.49 -42.41
N ASP A 645 -2.73 -16.78 -43.23
CA ASP A 645 -3.20 -16.21 -44.49
C ASP A 645 -3.61 -17.31 -45.48
N ILE A 646 -2.74 -18.30 -45.69
CA ILE A 646 -3.00 -19.47 -46.56
C ILE A 646 -4.23 -20.26 -46.08
N SER A 647 -4.41 -20.38 -44.77
CA SER A 647 -5.57 -21.07 -44.20
C SER A 647 -6.87 -20.30 -44.38
N GLY A 648 -6.82 -19.01 -44.75
CA GLY A 648 -7.97 -18.14 -44.97
C GLY A 648 -8.48 -17.44 -43.71
N VAL A 649 -7.60 -17.21 -42.72
CA VAL A 649 -7.96 -16.43 -41.53
C VAL A 649 -8.12 -14.95 -41.93
N PRO A 650 -9.14 -14.23 -41.45
CA PRO A 650 -9.21 -12.78 -41.65
C PRO A 650 -8.13 -12.06 -40.83
N THR A 651 -7.46 -11.05 -41.40
CA THR A 651 -6.39 -10.27 -40.73
C THR A 651 -6.83 -9.70 -39.38
N SER A 652 -8.10 -9.28 -39.24
CA SER A 652 -8.67 -8.77 -38.00
C SER A 652 -8.74 -9.81 -36.86
N LYS A 653 -8.67 -11.10 -37.19
CA LYS A 653 -8.74 -12.21 -36.24
C LYS A 653 -7.38 -12.87 -35.95
N PHE A 654 -6.30 -12.50 -36.64
CA PHE A 654 -4.98 -13.16 -36.52
C PHE A 654 -4.52 -13.32 -35.07
N ARG A 655 -4.53 -12.24 -34.28
CA ARG A 655 -4.11 -12.27 -32.87
C ARG A 655 -4.98 -13.19 -32.02
N SER A 656 -6.30 -13.09 -32.20
CA SER A 656 -7.26 -13.92 -31.48
C SER A 656 -7.05 -15.39 -31.80
N ILE A 657 -6.80 -15.74 -33.06
CA ILE A 657 -6.54 -17.13 -33.46
C ILE A 657 -5.17 -17.64 -32.97
N CYS A 658 -4.11 -16.84 -33.04
CA CYS A 658 -2.81 -17.18 -32.43
C CYS A 658 -2.96 -17.55 -30.94
N SER A 659 -3.77 -16.78 -30.20
CA SER A 659 -4.07 -17.06 -28.79
C SER A 659 -4.80 -18.40 -28.57
N SER A 660 -5.59 -18.87 -29.54
CA SER A 660 -6.18 -20.22 -29.48
C SER A 660 -5.15 -21.30 -29.80
N ILE A 661 -4.29 -21.10 -30.80
CA ILE A 661 -3.23 -22.06 -31.17
C ILE A 661 -2.28 -22.30 -29.98
N ASP A 662 -1.90 -21.25 -29.24
CA ASP A 662 -1.05 -21.33 -28.04
C ASP A 662 -1.63 -22.28 -26.95
N LYS A 663 -2.95 -22.49 -26.93
CA LYS A 663 -3.58 -23.38 -25.96
C LYS A 663 -3.37 -24.86 -26.28
N LEU A 664 -2.90 -25.23 -27.47
CA LEU A 664 -2.64 -26.63 -27.86
C LEU A 664 -1.60 -27.33 -26.98
N ASP A 665 -0.78 -26.58 -26.25
CA ASP A 665 0.12 -27.13 -25.23
C ASP A 665 -0.61 -27.72 -24.01
N LYS A 666 -1.88 -27.33 -23.78
CA LYS A 666 -2.64 -27.64 -22.56
C LYS A 666 -4.05 -28.16 -22.80
N ALA A 667 -4.61 -27.92 -23.99
CA ALA A 667 -5.95 -28.25 -24.40
C ALA A 667 -5.92 -29.16 -25.62
N SER A 668 -6.96 -29.96 -25.81
CA SER A 668 -7.07 -30.82 -27.00
C SER A 668 -7.40 -29.99 -28.25
N TRP A 669 -7.16 -30.56 -29.43
CA TRP A 669 -7.53 -29.91 -30.68
C TRP A 669 -9.03 -29.61 -30.75
N GLU A 670 -9.88 -30.51 -30.24
CA GLU A 670 -11.34 -30.34 -30.24
C GLU A 670 -11.77 -29.13 -29.40
N GLU A 671 -11.15 -28.93 -28.23
CA GLU A 671 -11.40 -27.77 -27.36
C GLU A 671 -10.98 -26.48 -28.07
N VAL A 672 -9.77 -26.46 -28.64
CA VAL A 672 -9.22 -25.31 -29.36
C VAL A 672 -10.04 -24.97 -30.60
N LYS A 673 -10.45 -25.99 -31.38
CA LYS A 673 -11.31 -25.82 -32.56
C LYS A 673 -12.67 -25.25 -32.17
N THR A 674 -13.26 -25.74 -31.08
CA THR A 674 -14.54 -25.24 -30.57
C THR A 674 -14.43 -23.76 -30.19
N GLU A 675 -13.36 -23.35 -29.51
CA GLU A 675 -13.10 -21.94 -29.19
C GLU A 675 -12.96 -21.08 -30.47
N MET A 676 -12.16 -21.54 -31.44
CA MET A 676 -11.96 -20.82 -32.71
C MET A 676 -13.27 -20.61 -33.47
N VAL A 677 -14.11 -21.63 -33.53
CA VAL A 677 -15.36 -21.61 -34.31
C VAL A 677 -16.48 -20.92 -33.54
N SER A 678 -16.80 -21.38 -32.34
CA SER A 678 -17.99 -20.96 -31.59
C SER A 678 -17.81 -19.61 -30.91
N GLU A 679 -16.63 -19.30 -30.38
CA GLU A 679 -16.38 -18.05 -29.64
C GLU A 679 -15.79 -16.97 -30.54
N LYS A 680 -14.82 -17.34 -31.37
CA LYS A 680 -14.07 -16.40 -32.24
C LYS A 680 -14.67 -16.28 -33.65
N GLY A 681 -15.67 -17.09 -33.98
CA GLY A 681 -16.43 -17.02 -35.23
C GLY A 681 -15.60 -17.34 -36.47
N LEU A 682 -14.64 -18.26 -36.37
CA LEU A 682 -13.88 -18.75 -37.52
C LEU A 682 -14.67 -19.85 -38.24
N GLU A 683 -14.56 -19.94 -39.57
CA GLU A 683 -15.21 -21.02 -40.31
C GLU A 683 -14.57 -22.38 -39.95
N PRO A 684 -15.36 -23.46 -39.72
CA PRO A 684 -14.81 -24.77 -39.36
C PRO A 684 -13.72 -25.28 -40.32
N LYS A 685 -13.90 -25.06 -41.63
CA LYS A 685 -12.92 -25.47 -42.66
C LYS A 685 -11.60 -24.72 -42.55
N VAL A 686 -11.64 -23.44 -42.15
CA VAL A 686 -10.43 -22.64 -41.91
C VAL A 686 -9.70 -23.18 -40.69
N ALA A 687 -10.42 -23.53 -39.62
CA ALA A 687 -9.81 -24.17 -38.44
C ALA A 687 -9.15 -25.51 -38.79
N ASP A 688 -9.78 -26.34 -39.61
CA ASP A 688 -9.19 -27.61 -40.07
C ASP A 688 -7.90 -27.39 -40.88
N ARG A 689 -7.87 -26.40 -41.78
CA ARG A 689 -6.64 -26.03 -42.51
C ARG A 689 -5.53 -25.54 -41.59
N ILE A 690 -5.85 -24.79 -40.54
CA ILE A 690 -4.85 -24.39 -39.53
C ILE A 690 -4.25 -25.63 -38.87
N TRP A 691 -5.07 -26.63 -38.54
CA TRP A 691 -4.63 -27.87 -37.90
C TRP A 691 -3.72 -28.71 -38.78
N ASP A 692 -3.96 -28.74 -40.10
CA ASP A 692 -3.06 -29.41 -41.06
C ASP A 692 -1.60 -28.95 -40.92
N PHE A 693 -1.38 -27.69 -40.54
CA PHE A 693 -0.06 -27.16 -40.20
C PHE A 693 0.28 -27.26 -38.72
N ALA A 694 -0.61 -26.83 -37.82
CA ALA A 694 -0.32 -26.69 -36.39
C ALA A 694 0.03 -28.03 -35.71
N GLN A 695 -0.45 -29.16 -36.24
CA GLN A 695 -0.10 -30.49 -35.71
C GLN A 695 1.33 -30.93 -36.07
N LEU A 696 1.99 -30.26 -37.02
CA LEU A 696 3.31 -30.63 -37.51
C LEU A 696 4.40 -30.19 -36.53
N LYS A 697 5.11 -31.19 -36.01
CA LYS A 697 6.29 -31.04 -35.16
C LYS A 697 7.24 -32.20 -35.38
N ASP A 698 8.52 -31.91 -35.58
CA ASP A 698 9.56 -32.92 -35.77
C ASP A 698 10.95 -32.32 -35.52
N HIS A 699 11.98 -33.15 -35.68
CA HIS A 699 13.36 -32.71 -35.77
C HIS A 699 13.52 -31.61 -36.85
N PRO A 700 14.25 -30.51 -36.56
CA PRO A 700 14.35 -29.33 -37.42
C PRO A 700 14.59 -29.61 -38.90
N VAL A 701 15.59 -30.44 -39.20
CA VAL A 701 15.99 -30.78 -40.58
C VAL A 701 14.93 -31.62 -41.29
N THR A 702 14.26 -32.52 -40.56
CA THR A 702 13.24 -33.42 -41.12
C THR A 702 12.00 -32.63 -41.50
N LEU A 703 11.49 -31.80 -40.57
CA LEU A 703 10.31 -30.99 -40.83
C LEU A 703 10.57 -29.94 -41.91
N LEU A 704 11.73 -29.27 -41.88
CA LEU A 704 12.08 -28.28 -42.91
C LEU A 704 12.07 -28.89 -44.31
N ARG A 705 12.68 -30.08 -44.49
CA ARG A 705 12.66 -30.79 -45.78
C ARG A 705 11.24 -31.14 -46.21
N ARG A 706 10.38 -31.54 -45.28
CA ARG A 706 8.97 -31.84 -45.56
C ARG A 706 8.21 -30.57 -45.99
N LEU A 707 8.40 -29.45 -45.29
CA LEU A 707 7.76 -28.16 -45.61
C LEU A 707 8.24 -27.57 -46.95
N LEU A 708 9.46 -27.91 -47.39
CA LEU A 708 10.00 -27.55 -48.70
C LEU A 708 9.61 -28.54 -49.81
N SER A 709 8.94 -29.64 -49.48
CA SER A 709 8.53 -30.66 -50.47
C SER A 709 7.28 -30.23 -51.24
N SER A 710 6.94 -30.98 -52.29
CA SER A 710 5.72 -30.77 -53.08
C SER A 710 4.42 -30.90 -52.26
N GLU A 711 4.45 -31.56 -51.10
CA GLU A 711 3.30 -31.68 -50.19
C GLU A 711 2.83 -30.30 -49.70
N PHE A 712 3.75 -29.35 -49.51
CA PHE A 712 3.47 -28.02 -48.98
C PHE A 712 3.91 -26.90 -49.94
N SER A 713 3.75 -27.11 -51.25
CA SER A 713 4.17 -26.14 -52.28
C SER A 713 3.59 -24.73 -52.07
N VAL A 714 2.40 -24.63 -51.47
CA VAL A 714 1.73 -23.37 -51.13
C VAL A 714 2.59 -22.49 -50.20
N LEU A 715 3.37 -23.08 -49.29
CA LEU A 715 4.32 -22.33 -48.44
C LEU A 715 5.48 -21.77 -49.27
N SER A 716 5.97 -22.56 -50.24
CA SER A 716 7.05 -22.12 -51.12
C SER A 716 6.59 -21.01 -52.07
N GLU A 717 5.32 -20.98 -52.47
CA GLU A 717 4.74 -19.92 -53.30
C GLU A 717 4.51 -18.61 -52.52
N HIS A 718 4.27 -18.69 -51.21
CA HIS A 718 4.03 -17.52 -50.36
C HIS A 718 5.34 -16.82 -49.95
N LYS A 719 5.51 -15.54 -50.34
CA LYS A 719 6.76 -14.77 -50.16
C LYS A 719 7.29 -14.76 -48.72
N GLN A 720 6.42 -14.56 -47.73
CA GLN A 720 6.85 -14.51 -46.33
C GLN A 720 7.23 -15.89 -45.78
N ALA A 721 6.51 -16.95 -46.19
CA ALA A 721 6.80 -18.31 -45.74
C ALA A 721 8.12 -18.80 -46.34
N ARG A 722 8.36 -18.54 -47.63
CA ARG A 722 9.64 -18.85 -48.27
C ARG A 722 10.82 -18.21 -47.55
N LYS A 723 10.74 -16.90 -47.28
CA LYS A 723 11.80 -16.19 -46.54
C LYS A 723 12.00 -16.79 -45.14
N ALA A 724 10.93 -17.08 -44.41
CA ALA A 724 11.02 -17.69 -43.09
C ALA A 724 11.68 -19.08 -43.15
N LEU A 725 11.35 -19.90 -44.15
CA LEU A 725 11.97 -21.23 -44.31
C LEU A 725 13.45 -21.15 -44.69
N GLU A 726 13.85 -20.16 -45.50
CA GLU A 726 15.26 -19.87 -45.81
C GLU A 726 16.03 -19.43 -44.55
N GLU A 727 15.44 -18.57 -43.72
CA GLU A 727 16.01 -18.16 -42.43
C GLU A 727 16.12 -19.34 -41.46
N MET A 728 15.09 -20.21 -41.40
CA MET A 728 15.12 -21.41 -40.55
C MET A 728 16.17 -22.43 -41.03
N ASP A 729 16.35 -22.63 -42.34
CA ASP A 729 17.42 -23.47 -42.90
C ASP A 729 18.81 -22.98 -42.46
N LEU A 730 19.03 -21.68 -42.54
CA LEU A 730 20.29 -21.07 -42.12
C LEU A 730 20.51 -21.22 -40.61
N LEU A 731 19.48 -20.98 -39.81
CA LEU A 731 19.54 -21.13 -38.35
C LEU A 731 19.89 -22.57 -37.95
N PHE A 732 19.27 -23.56 -38.57
CA PHE A 732 19.52 -24.96 -38.24
C PHE A 732 20.96 -25.39 -38.57
N LYS A 733 21.54 -24.89 -39.67
CA LYS A 733 22.97 -25.10 -39.96
C LYS A 733 23.87 -24.50 -38.87
N TYR A 734 23.54 -23.30 -38.38
CA TYR A 734 24.33 -22.69 -37.32
C TYR A 734 24.19 -23.41 -35.98
N LEU A 735 22.98 -23.89 -35.63
CA LEU A 735 22.76 -24.71 -34.43
C LEU A 735 23.48 -26.07 -34.52
N GLU A 736 23.64 -26.64 -35.72
CA GLU A 736 24.48 -27.81 -35.96
C GLU A 736 25.96 -27.51 -35.67
N CYS A 737 26.48 -26.37 -36.15
CA CYS A 737 27.84 -25.93 -35.84
C CYS A 737 28.08 -25.70 -34.34
N TYR A 738 27.09 -25.20 -33.61
CA TYR A 738 27.16 -25.08 -32.15
C TYR A 738 26.99 -26.41 -31.40
N GLY A 739 26.58 -27.48 -32.09
CA GLY A 739 26.36 -28.81 -31.49
C GLY A 739 25.05 -28.95 -30.70
N TYR A 740 24.07 -28.07 -30.92
CA TYR A 740 22.81 -28.07 -30.18
C TYR A 740 21.57 -28.44 -31.00
N LEU A 741 21.69 -28.68 -32.31
CA LEU A 741 20.54 -28.91 -33.21
C LEU A 741 19.57 -29.98 -32.69
N ASP A 742 20.07 -31.08 -32.14
CA ASP A 742 19.26 -32.20 -31.64
C ASP A 742 18.39 -31.85 -30.42
N GLN A 743 18.67 -30.72 -29.74
CA GLN A 743 17.85 -30.24 -28.63
C GLN A 743 16.60 -29.50 -29.09
N PHE A 744 16.47 -29.23 -30.39
CA PHE A 744 15.38 -28.44 -30.95
C PHE A 744 14.28 -29.32 -31.54
N SER A 745 13.05 -28.84 -31.44
CA SER A 745 11.88 -29.36 -32.16
C SER A 745 11.28 -28.21 -32.96
N PHE A 746 11.27 -28.32 -34.28
CA PHE A 746 10.54 -27.37 -35.10
C PHE A 746 9.04 -27.67 -34.93
N ASP A 747 8.30 -26.75 -34.32
CA ASP A 747 6.93 -26.97 -33.86
C ASP A 747 6.03 -25.82 -34.35
N LEU A 748 5.16 -26.10 -35.33
CA LEU A 748 4.29 -25.09 -35.93
C LEU A 748 3.11 -24.69 -35.01
N SER A 749 2.87 -25.41 -33.91
CA SER A 749 1.91 -25.01 -32.89
C SER A 749 2.44 -23.89 -31.98
N LEU A 750 3.75 -23.63 -31.98
CA LEU A 750 4.33 -22.56 -31.17
C LEU A 750 3.91 -21.20 -31.75
N ALA A 751 2.85 -20.63 -31.20
CA ALA A 751 2.32 -19.31 -31.51
C ALA A 751 2.52 -18.30 -30.36
N ARG A 752 3.36 -18.69 -29.40
CA ARG A 752 3.57 -17.98 -28.13
C ARG A 752 4.51 -16.81 -28.31
N GLY A 753 4.14 -15.66 -27.74
CA GLY A 753 5.03 -14.51 -27.73
C GLY A 753 4.30 -13.21 -27.45
N LEU A 754 5.05 -12.22 -26.98
CA LEU A 754 4.56 -10.86 -26.85
C LEU A 754 4.34 -10.28 -28.26
N ASP A 755 3.37 -9.37 -28.42
CA ASP A 755 2.94 -8.81 -29.71
C ASP A 755 4.06 -8.16 -30.54
N TYR A 756 5.27 -8.02 -29.98
CA TYR A 756 6.41 -7.36 -30.59
C TYR A 756 7.39 -8.29 -31.35
N TYR A 757 7.22 -9.62 -31.34
CA TYR A 757 8.12 -10.49 -32.11
C TYR A 757 7.88 -10.40 -33.63
N THR A 758 8.97 -10.38 -34.40
CA THR A 758 8.99 -10.19 -35.85
C THR A 758 9.61 -11.37 -36.61
N GLY A 759 10.43 -12.17 -35.95
CA GLY A 759 11.20 -13.27 -36.56
C GLY A 759 11.06 -14.60 -35.82
N VAL A 760 12.20 -15.25 -35.54
CA VAL A 760 12.25 -16.51 -34.77
C VAL A 760 11.57 -16.35 -33.40
N ILE A 761 10.89 -17.39 -32.96
CA ILE A 761 10.29 -17.52 -31.62
C ILE A 761 10.61 -18.91 -31.07
N PHE A 762 10.88 -19.01 -29.78
CA PHE A 762 11.25 -20.28 -29.16
C PHE A 762 10.83 -20.38 -27.70
N GLU A 763 10.63 -21.61 -27.25
CA GLU A 763 10.27 -21.96 -25.88
C GLU A 763 10.96 -23.26 -25.46
N ALA A 764 11.74 -23.22 -24.38
CA ALA A 764 12.32 -24.40 -23.78
C ALA A 764 11.39 -25.01 -22.74
N ILE A 765 11.22 -26.32 -22.79
CA ILE A 765 10.41 -27.10 -21.84
C ILE A 765 11.19 -28.33 -21.35
N LEU A 766 10.91 -28.79 -20.13
CA LEU A 766 11.50 -30.02 -19.60
C LEU A 766 10.81 -31.25 -20.16
N THR A 767 11.59 -32.28 -20.52
CA THR A 767 11.06 -33.57 -21.03
C THR A 767 10.43 -34.42 -19.93
N LYS A 768 10.90 -34.27 -18.68
CA LYS A 768 10.40 -34.99 -17.48
C LYS A 768 10.24 -33.99 -16.33
N GLY A 769 9.16 -34.11 -15.55
CA GLY A 769 8.99 -33.34 -14.30
C GLY A 769 7.91 -32.27 -14.26
N GLY A 770 6.88 -32.36 -15.11
CA GLY A 770 5.69 -31.49 -15.05
C GLY A 770 5.79 -30.28 -16.00
N GLY A 771 4.78 -30.14 -16.86
CA GLY A 771 4.81 -29.26 -18.03
C GLY A 771 4.94 -27.77 -17.74
N GLY A 772 5.72 -27.10 -18.60
CA GLY A 772 5.70 -25.66 -18.84
C GLY A 772 7.09 -25.05 -19.13
N SER A 773 7.08 -23.87 -19.78
CA SER A 773 8.27 -23.05 -20.11
C SER A 773 9.30 -22.88 -18.99
N ILE A 774 10.59 -23.13 -19.29
CA ILE A 774 11.74 -22.79 -18.44
C ILE A 774 12.62 -21.70 -19.06
N ALA A 775 12.50 -21.45 -20.36
CA ALA A 775 13.09 -20.32 -21.05
C ALA A 775 12.26 -20.02 -22.31
N GLY A 776 12.34 -18.80 -22.81
CA GLY A 776 11.69 -18.43 -24.06
C GLY A 776 12.20 -17.09 -24.59
N GLY A 777 11.97 -16.84 -25.86
CA GLY A 777 12.52 -15.66 -26.52
C GLY A 777 12.17 -15.58 -28.00
N GLY A 778 12.79 -14.63 -28.68
CA GLY A 778 12.61 -14.42 -30.10
C GLY A 778 13.22 -13.14 -30.61
N ARG A 779 13.06 -12.91 -31.91
CA ARG A 779 13.50 -11.70 -32.62
C ARG A 779 12.40 -10.64 -32.65
N TYR A 780 12.74 -9.39 -32.33
CA TYR A 780 11.81 -8.27 -32.09
C TYR A 780 12.32 -6.94 -32.70
N ASP A 781 12.52 -6.92 -34.01
CA ASP A 781 13.27 -5.84 -34.67
C ASP A 781 12.65 -4.44 -34.55
N GLU A 782 11.33 -4.35 -34.41
CA GLU A 782 10.63 -3.05 -34.40
C GLU A 782 10.51 -2.41 -33.01
N LEU A 783 10.83 -3.11 -31.92
CA LEU A 783 10.55 -2.62 -30.57
C LEU A 783 11.38 -1.37 -30.22
N VAL A 784 12.65 -1.34 -30.62
CA VAL A 784 13.55 -0.18 -30.40
C VAL A 784 13.10 1.03 -31.24
N GLY A 785 12.57 0.77 -32.44
CA GLY A 785 11.99 1.79 -33.32
C GLY A 785 10.75 2.46 -32.74
N VAL A 786 10.12 1.90 -31.71
CA VAL A 786 9.02 2.59 -31.02
C VAL A 786 9.50 3.72 -30.13
N PHE A 787 10.76 3.69 -29.70
CA PHE A 787 11.38 4.70 -28.84
C PHE A 787 12.34 5.64 -29.58
N SER A 788 12.64 5.37 -30.85
CA SER A 788 13.61 6.14 -31.64
C SER A 788 13.19 6.22 -33.11
N HIS A 789 13.78 7.15 -33.87
CA HIS A 789 13.50 7.31 -35.30
C HIS A 789 14.18 6.25 -36.18
N SER A 790 14.89 5.28 -35.59
CA SER A 790 15.66 4.27 -36.30
C SER A 790 15.31 2.88 -35.75
N SER A 791 14.90 1.97 -36.63
CA SER A 791 14.67 0.57 -36.24
C SER A 791 16.02 -0.11 -36.03
N ILE A 792 16.24 -0.65 -34.83
CA ILE A 792 17.45 -1.40 -34.45
C ILE A 792 17.01 -2.86 -34.24
N PRO A 793 17.41 -3.78 -35.13
CA PRO A 793 17.10 -5.20 -35.01
C PRO A 793 17.58 -5.76 -33.68
N ALA A 794 16.80 -6.65 -33.08
CA ALA A 794 17.14 -7.24 -31.81
C ALA A 794 16.58 -8.66 -31.66
N VAL A 795 17.33 -9.51 -30.98
CA VAL A 795 16.94 -10.89 -30.64
C VAL A 795 17.40 -11.18 -29.22
N GLY A 796 16.60 -11.93 -28.47
CA GLY A 796 16.99 -12.32 -27.13
C GLY A 796 16.09 -13.36 -26.50
N ALA A 797 16.46 -13.73 -25.28
CA ALA A 797 15.85 -14.79 -24.50
C ALA A 797 15.79 -14.43 -23.02
N SER A 798 14.78 -14.97 -22.35
CA SER A 798 14.62 -14.88 -20.90
C SER A 798 14.56 -16.29 -20.29
N VAL A 799 15.36 -16.52 -19.27
CA VAL A 799 15.32 -17.75 -18.47
C VAL A 799 14.30 -17.60 -17.34
N GLY A 800 13.34 -18.53 -17.28
CA GLY A 800 12.28 -18.64 -16.27
C GLY A 800 12.82 -19.15 -14.93
N ILE A 801 13.69 -18.37 -14.31
CA ILE A 801 14.56 -18.81 -13.20
C ILE A 801 13.78 -19.23 -11.95
N GLU A 802 12.61 -18.67 -11.65
CA GLU A 802 11.83 -19.10 -10.47
C GLU A 802 11.41 -20.58 -10.52
N ARG A 803 11.08 -21.09 -11.71
CA ARG A 803 10.75 -22.51 -11.89
C ARG A 803 11.98 -23.38 -11.73
N ILE A 804 13.08 -22.96 -12.35
CA ILE A 804 14.38 -23.63 -12.23
C ILE A 804 14.81 -23.71 -10.76
N LEU A 805 14.73 -22.60 -10.02
CA LEU A 805 15.06 -22.58 -8.59
C LEU A 805 14.17 -23.51 -7.78
N ALA A 806 12.87 -23.60 -8.10
CA ALA A 806 11.99 -24.55 -7.42
C ALA A 806 12.40 -26.02 -7.68
N ILE A 807 12.84 -26.33 -8.90
CA ILE A 807 13.33 -27.67 -9.26
C ILE A 807 14.65 -27.95 -8.55
N LEU A 808 15.63 -27.04 -8.64
CA LEU A 808 16.91 -27.15 -7.95
C LEU A 808 16.71 -27.34 -6.45
N GLN A 809 15.88 -26.51 -5.80
CA GLN A 809 15.54 -26.63 -4.39
C GLN A 809 14.87 -27.96 -4.04
N SER A 810 14.02 -28.52 -4.91
CA SER A 810 13.36 -29.80 -4.64
C SER A 810 14.32 -30.99 -4.72
N ARG A 811 15.23 -31.00 -5.70
CA ARG A 811 16.33 -31.98 -5.78
C ARG A 811 17.29 -31.82 -4.62
N GLU A 812 17.54 -30.57 -4.25
CA GLU A 812 18.43 -30.23 -3.18
C GLU A 812 17.84 -30.53 -1.81
N LYS A 813 16.52 -30.54 -1.58
CA LYS A 813 15.92 -30.91 -0.27
C LYS A 813 16.41 -32.26 0.27
N ASP A 814 16.66 -33.23 -0.60
CA ASP A 814 17.19 -34.54 -0.20
C ASP A 814 18.72 -34.51 0.03
N ARG A 815 19.46 -33.65 -0.68
CA ARG A 815 20.90 -33.38 -0.43
C ARG A 815 21.16 -32.38 0.71
N PHE A 816 20.19 -31.52 1.04
CA PHE A 816 20.27 -30.39 1.98
C PHE A 816 19.76 -30.72 3.38
N LYS A 817 19.31 -31.96 3.64
CA LYS A 817 19.30 -32.53 5.00
C LYS A 817 20.76 -32.63 5.50
N GLY A 818 21.43 -31.49 5.71
CA GLY A 818 22.88 -31.49 5.83
C GLY A 818 23.62 -30.24 5.34
N SER A 819 23.05 -29.36 4.51
CA SER A 819 23.85 -28.25 3.94
C SER A 819 24.13 -27.10 4.92
N ARG A 820 25.23 -26.35 4.66
CA ARG A 820 25.63 -25.13 5.37
C ARG A 820 24.63 -24.01 5.08
N LYS A 821 24.26 -23.24 6.11
CA LYS A 821 23.39 -22.04 5.96
C LYS A 821 24.17 -20.75 5.76
N ASN A 822 25.50 -20.81 5.89
CA ASN A 822 26.40 -19.67 5.80
C ASN A 822 27.68 -20.07 5.06
N HIS A 823 28.52 -19.09 4.79
CA HIS A 823 29.83 -19.27 4.16
C HIS A 823 30.97 -19.43 5.17
N THR A 824 30.66 -19.62 6.46
CA THR A 824 31.64 -19.59 7.54
C THR A 824 32.55 -20.81 7.47
N GLN A 825 33.84 -20.55 7.23
CA GLN A 825 34.90 -21.54 7.07
C GLN A 825 35.62 -21.84 8.40
N VAL A 826 35.65 -20.89 9.33
CA VAL A 826 36.34 -21.07 10.62
C VAL A 826 35.53 -20.47 11.77
N VAL A 827 35.34 -21.22 12.86
CA VAL A 827 34.87 -20.66 14.14
C VAL A 827 36.02 -20.46 15.11
N VAL A 828 36.19 -19.25 15.63
CA VAL A 828 37.18 -18.93 16.66
C VAL A 828 36.53 -19.05 18.04
N GLY A 829 37.00 -20.00 18.84
CA GLY A 829 36.57 -20.23 20.20
C GLY A 829 37.69 -20.06 21.23
N SER A 830 37.36 -20.18 22.51
CA SER A 830 38.33 -20.23 23.59
C SER A 830 37.97 -21.21 24.71
N ASN A 831 38.97 -21.69 25.42
CA ASN A 831 38.83 -22.67 26.51
C ASN A 831 38.62 -22.06 27.90
N ARG A 832 38.81 -20.74 28.06
CA ARG A 832 38.66 -20.01 29.34
C ARG A 832 38.10 -18.60 29.14
N GLU A 833 37.76 -17.98 30.26
CA GLU A 833 37.34 -16.57 30.36
C GLU A 833 38.49 -15.61 29.98
N GLY A 834 38.15 -14.38 29.57
CA GLY A 834 39.13 -13.31 29.31
C GLY A 834 39.73 -13.26 27.90
N PHE A 835 39.37 -14.18 27.00
CA PHE A 835 39.92 -14.27 25.63
C PHE A 835 39.08 -13.55 24.57
N LEU A 836 38.14 -12.68 24.94
CA LEU A 836 37.30 -11.99 23.94
C LEU A 836 38.15 -11.17 22.96
N GLU A 837 39.10 -10.39 23.47
CA GLU A 837 39.96 -9.54 22.64
C GLU A 837 40.80 -10.39 21.67
N GLU A 838 41.35 -11.51 22.13
CA GLU A 838 42.15 -12.41 21.29
C GLU A 838 41.30 -13.14 20.24
N ARG A 839 40.07 -13.54 20.58
CA ARG A 839 39.12 -14.07 19.58
C ARG A 839 38.81 -13.04 18.51
N ILE A 840 38.60 -11.77 18.91
CA ILE A 840 38.35 -10.66 17.97
C ILE A 840 39.57 -10.41 17.08
N LYS A 841 40.78 -10.34 17.65
CA LYS A 841 42.03 -10.14 16.89
C LYS A 841 42.24 -11.24 15.86
N LEU A 842 42.15 -12.50 16.27
CA LEU A 842 42.31 -13.63 15.34
C LEU A 842 41.22 -13.66 14.28
N CYS A 843 39.95 -13.41 14.64
CA CYS A 843 38.88 -13.33 13.66
C CYS A 843 39.13 -12.20 12.64
N SER A 844 39.64 -11.05 13.10
CA SER A 844 40.04 -9.94 12.23
C SER A 844 41.20 -10.30 11.30
N GLU A 845 42.20 -11.03 11.78
CA GLU A 845 43.29 -11.52 10.93
C GLU A 845 42.82 -12.50 9.86
N LEU A 846 41.93 -13.43 10.22
CA LEU A 846 41.30 -14.35 9.27
C LEU A 846 40.51 -13.58 8.20
N TRP A 847 39.75 -12.56 8.58
CA TRP A 847 39.06 -11.70 7.62
C TRP A 847 40.02 -10.94 6.70
N LYS A 848 41.14 -10.42 7.22
CA LYS A 848 42.19 -9.76 6.41
C LYS A 848 42.85 -10.72 5.42
N ALA A 849 42.87 -12.02 5.73
CA ALA A 849 43.33 -13.07 4.84
C ALA A 849 42.24 -13.59 3.86
N GLY A 850 41.05 -12.99 3.84
CA GLY A 850 39.94 -13.39 2.98
C GLY A 850 39.20 -14.64 3.45
N ILE A 851 39.41 -15.09 4.70
CA ILE A 851 38.76 -16.27 5.27
C ILE A 851 37.47 -15.86 5.99
N ALA A 852 36.37 -16.53 5.67
CA ALA A 852 35.10 -16.33 6.36
C ALA A 852 35.15 -16.95 7.76
N ALA A 853 35.32 -16.12 8.79
CA ALA A 853 35.43 -16.55 10.18
C ALA A 853 34.35 -15.93 11.08
N GLU A 854 33.93 -16.65 12.12
CA GLU A 854 33.01 -16.15 13.15
C GLU A 854 33.44 -16.57 14.57
N PHE A 855 32.89 -15.91 15.58
CA PHE A 855 32.98 -16.35 16.98
C PHE A 855 31.66 -16.06 17.70
N LEU A 856 31.39 -16.79 18.78
CA LEU A 856 30.18 -16.58 19.56
C LEU A 856 30.24 -15.23 20.30
N TYR A 857 29.24 -14.36 20.09
CA TYR A 857 29.13 -13.02 20.70
C TYR A 857 28.80 -13.06 22.20
N LYS A 858 29.72 -13.63 22.98
CA LYS A 858 29.72 -13.64 24.43
C LYS A 858 31.12 -13.33 24.92
N LYS A 859 31.22 -12.62 26.05
CA LYS A 859 32.51 -12.35 26.69
C LYS A 859 33.21 -13.65 27.09
N ASN A 860 32.48 -14.52 27.81
CA ASN A 860 32.95 -15.80 28.33
C ASN A 860 32.02 -16.95 27.89
N PRO A 861 32.10 -17.41 26.63
CA PRO A 861 31.31 -18.54 26.16
C PRO A 861 31.81 -19.87 26.75
N LYS A 862 30.90 -20.79 27.08
CA LYS A 862 31.28 -22.18 27.45
C LYS A 862 31.83 -22.91 26.22
N THR A 863 32.85 -23.74 26.38
CA THR A 863 33.46 -24.52 25.29
C THR A 863 32.43 -25.34 24.52
N GLN A 864 31.56 -26.07 25.22
CA GLN A 864 30.52 -26.88 24.56
C GLN A 864 29.60 -26.03 23.68
N ALA A 865 29.13 -24.87 24.18
CA ALA A 865 28.27 -23.97 23.40
C ALA A 865 28.95 -23.40 22.15
N GLN A 866 30.28 -23.29 22.13
CA GLN A 866 31.04 -22.86 20.96
C GLN A 866 31.18 -23.99 19.93
N ILE A 867 31.37 -25.22 20.41
CA ILE A 867 31.38 -26.41 19.56
C ILE A 867 29.99 -26.60 18.94
N ASP A 868 28.93 -26.53 19.75
CA ASP A 868 27.54 -26.63 19.29
C ASP A 868 27.24 -25.56 18.23
N PHE A 869 27.66 -24.32 18.48
CA PHE A 869 27.54 -23.22 17.51
C PHE A 869 28.27 -23.52 16.19
N ALA A 870 29.50 -24.04 16.23
CA ALA A 870 30.25 -24.40 15.03
C ALA A 870 29.62 -25.59 14.28
N LEU A 871 29.05 -26.55 14.99
CA LEU A 871 28.33 -27.70 14.43
C LEU A 871 26.98 -27.30 13.83
N ASP A 872 26.23 -26.40 14.47
CA ASP A 872 24.95 -25.87 13.96
C ASP A 872 25.16 -25.09 12.65
N MET A 873 26.27 -24.35 12.55
CA MET A 873 26.73 -23.70 11.32
C MET A 873 27.32 -24.67 10.31
N LYS A 874 27.67 -25.89 10.76
CA LYS A 874 28.38 -26.92 10.00
C LYS A 874 29.72 -26.45 9.46
N CYS A 875 30.40 -25.62 10.24
CA CYS A 875 31.71 -25.08 9.91
C CYS A 875 32.74 -26.23 9.81
N PRO A 876 33.69 -26.20 8.85
CA PRO A 876 34.68 -27.27 8.72
C PRO A 876 35.76 -27.20 9.80
N LEU A 877 36.10 -25.99 10.24
CA LEU A 877 37.25 -25.72 11.09
C LEU A 877 36.84 -24.93 12.33
N MET A 878 37.52 -25.19 13.45
CA MET A 878 37.39 -24.41 14.67
C MET A 878 38.78 -24.15 15.26
N VAL A 879 39.12 -22.88 15.51
CA VAL A 879 40.36 -22.51 16.22
C VAL A 879 40.04 -22.28 17.68
N MET A 880 40.72 -22.98 18.58
CA MET A 880 40.54 -22.86 20.03
C MET A 880 41.71 -22.13 20.65
N LEU A 881 41.43 -20.95 21.21
CA LEU A 881 42.36 -20.15 22.00
C LEU A 881 42.39 -20.64 23.46
N GLY A 882 43.57 -20.80 24.03
CA GLY A 882 43.75 -21.16 25.44
C GLY A 882 45.03 -20.55 26.00
N PRO A 883 45.26 -20.66 27.32
CA PRO A 883 46.56 -20.30 27.90
C PRO A 883 47.68 -21.14 27.28
N PRO A 884 48.92 -20.62 27.18
CA PRO A 884 50.04 -21.35 26.60
C PRO A 884 50.22 -22.70 27.30
N LEU A 885 50.34 -23.77 26.51
CA LEU A 885 50.84 -25.05 26.98
C LEU A 885 52.36 -24.90 27.15
N LEU A 886 52.78 -24.32 28.27
CA LEU A 886 54.19 -24.14 28.68
C LEU A 886 55.06 -23.42 27.60
N GLU A 887 55.33 -22.13 27.82
CA GLU A 887 56.29 -21.28 27.07
C GLU A 887 56.05 -21.05 25.56
N THR A 888 55.06 -21.67 24.92
CA THR A 888 54.81 -21.51 23.47
C THR A 888 53.45 -20.85 23.16
N GLU A 889 53.41 -19.86 22.26
CA GLU A 889 52.19 -19.18 21.77
C GLU A 889 51.40 -20.08 20.80
N GLN A 890 50.98 -21.27 21.24
CA GLN A 890 50.27 -22.22 20.40
C GLN A 890 48.75 -22.06 20.45
N VAL A 891 48.11 -22.25 19.30
CA VAL A 891 46.65 -22.31 19.11
C VAL A 891 46.26 -23.67 18.53
N GLN A 892 45.06 -24.15 18.90
CA GLN A 892 44.60 -25.47 18.45
C GLN A 892 43.61 -25.33 17.30
N LEU A 893 43.93 -25.92 16.14
CA LEU A 893 43.00 -26.10 15.04
C LEU A 893 42.29 -27.45 15.18
N LYS A 894 40.97 -27.41 15.23
CA LYS A 894 40.10 -28.59 15.26
C LYS A 894 39.39 -28.73 13.91
N TYR A 895 39.54 -29.89 13.29
CA TYR A 895 38.80 -30.30 12.11
C TYR A 895 37.48 -30.92 12.57
N LEU A 896 36.35 -30.26 12.31
CA LEU A 896 35.06 -30.64 12.91
C LEU A 896 34.46 -31.90 12.27
N GLU A 897 34.74 -32.16 10.99
CA GLU A 897 34.27 -33.35 10.27
C GLU A 897 35.01 -34.62 10.71
N SER A 898 36.35 -34.58 10.81
CA SER A 898 37.17 -35.73 11.22
C SER A 898 37.38 -35.82 12.74
N ASN A 899 36.97 -34.78 13.47
CA ASN A 899 37.23 -34.58 14.90
C ASN A 899 38.73 -34.59 15.29
N GLN A 900 39.63 -34.43 14.32
CA GLN A 900 41.08 -34.33 14.54
C GLN A 900 41.45 -32.95 15.10
N LYS A 901 42.58 -32.88 15.81
CA LYS A 901 43.11 -31.65 16.39
C LYS A 901 44.61 -31.56 16.13
N ARG A 902 45.09 -30.40 15.71
CA ARG A 902 46.52 -30.08 15.57
C ARG A 902 46.80 -28.74 16.26
N ASN A 903 47.99 -28.63 16.86
CA ASN A 903 48.45 -27.38 17.45
C ASN A 903 49.37 -26.69 16.43
N PHE A 904 49.22 -25.38 16.29
CA PHE A 904 50.03 -24.53 15.44
C PHE A 904 50.55 -23.36 16.26
N ASP A 905 51.71 -22.83 15.89
CA ASP A 905 52.15 -21.55 16.42
C ASP A 905 51.18 -20.45 15.96
N ARG A 906 50.95 -19.45 16.82
CA ARG A 906 49.95 -18.39 16.58
C ARG A 906 50.18 -17.63 15.27
N SER A 907 51.45 -17.50 14.83
CA SER A 907 51.83 -16.90 13.55
C SER A 907 51.51 -17.76 12.33
N GLU A 908 51.41 -19.09 12.50
CA GLU A 908 51.23 -20.04 11.40
C GLU A 908 49.77 -20.45 11.17
N ILE A 909 48.88 -20.17 12.12
CA ILE A 909 47.48 -20.62 12.05
C ILE A 909 46.73 -20.09 10.81
N VAL A 910 46.93 -18.83 10.45
CA VAL A 910 46.28 -18.22 9.28
C VAL A 910 46.82 -18.86 7.99
N PRO A 911 48.15 -18.94 7.74
CA PRO A 911 48.71 -19.70 6.61
C PRO A 911 48.23 -21.16 6.55
N ALA A 912 48.16 -21.86 7.67
CA ALA A 912 47.72 -23.26 7.73
C ALA A 912 46.26 -23.43 7.27
N ILE A 913 45.38 -22.52 7.70
CA ILE A 913 43.98 -22.51 7.27
C ILE A 913 43.87 -22.18 5.78
N VAL A 914 44.64 -21.21 5.27
CA VAL A 914 44.66 -20.89 3.82
C VAL A 914 45.05 -22.12 2.99
N ARG A 915 46.14 -22.81 3.36
CA ARG A 915 46.59 -24.03 2.66
C ARG A 915 45.52 -25.13 2.68
N TYR A 916 44.86 -25.33 3.82
CA TYR A 916 43.78 -26.31 3.93
C TYR A 916 42.58 -25.96 3.02
N LEU A 917 42.16 -24.69 2.99
CA LEU A 917 41.02 -24.26 2.19
C LEU A 917 41.30 -24.24 0.68
N ASN A 918 42.56 -24.04 0.27
CA ASN A 918 42.98 -24.11 -1.14
C ASN A 918 43.19 -25.56 -1.65
N GLY A 919 43.13 -26.56 -0.77
CA GLY A 919 43.31 -27.97 -1.13
C GLY A 919 44.76 -28.47 -1.10
N ASP A 920 45.71 -27.65 -0.62
CA ASP A 920 47.14 -28.01 -0.54
C ASP A 920 47.45 -28.97 0.64
N LEU A 921 46.52 -29.13 1.59
CA LEU A 921 46.61 -30.06 2.71
C LEU A 921 45.39 -30.97 2.70
N THR A 922 45.53 -32.19 2.18
CA THR A 922 44.51 -33.23 2.41
C THR A 922 44.67 -33.76 3.83
N GLY A 923 43.56 -34.05 4.53
CA GLY A 923 43.55 -34.55 5.92
C GLY A 923 44.22 -35.91 6.15
N HIS A 924 45.07 -36.36 5.22
CA HIS A 924 45.80 -37.61 5.22
C HIS A 924 47.30 -37.45 5.00
N ASP A 925 47.87 -36.24 4.99
CA ASP A 925 49.33 -36.09 4.91
C ASP A 925 50.01 -36.50 6.24
N PRO A 926 50.77 -37.61 6.29
CA PRO A 926 51.42 -38.09 7.51
C PRO A 926 52.74 -37.38 7.83
N ASP A 927 53.32 -36.64 6.88
CA ASP A 927 54.67 -36.07 6.97
C ASP A 927 54.71 -34.56 7.31
N LEU A 928 53.65 -34.04 7.95
CA LEU A 928 53.60 -32.74 8.64
C LEU A 928 52.97 -32.84 10.04
#